data_AF-A0A178AFC1-F1
#
_entry.id   AF-A0A178AFC1-F1
#
_cell.length_a   1.000
_cell.length_b   1.000
_cell.length_c   1.000
_cell.angle_alpha   90.00
_cell.angle_beta   90.00
_cell.angle_gamma   90.00
#
_symmetry.space_group_name_H-M   'P 1'
#
loop_
_entity.id
_entity.type
_entity.pdbx_description
1 polymer ?
#
loop_
_entity_poly.entity_id
_entity_poly.type
_entity_poly.pdbx_seq_one_letter_code
_entity_poly.pdbx_strand_id
1 'polypeptide(L)'
;MVRQFTFPPSERRATGRDGRSLRYSHWHRYNTFYGLALTTTLSTLLLFAQLQEWRVTGSCFILANKYPGSVALVVQLLAAFFGLLHMAVITKLINYALRLRIMKVSVSLDVLRTWVDLSTPRVDWDLPLRFFFPVLFMVFLSLVPAALWAGSITPSVARTMGSGMLLVPSYEDVSKIIEYPMMIGSAGPSLRTRKGFFTYSVGQQQSGQLMGSAASASSIGMGPHVHRKMDNTQFSYRGRSYGVGASVGLMDQGMLSNNQIAGYWFQEEGYMTNVTCIYNSSSNFVLSGPMNEWIYAASGNLPDSVEGAEYSNYIGHDGKAIVAIGVAYSDRSPRKYLAIAAGEAYGFLNGTQCEFDFSPMLFNVTVDIGNLNITVKPTAPIPDFNPQRNITRTTVRQFELMSNDMTNLYVSLLGEAFNSSIAAYKMSRASASRDPFTEEEATLAGLTNSITAMADDMLVAYASAQLMVGRMFTQQPARTFVYALTFGQPGYIYAIFALNLIIILAVLMEATRTYGWSALGRFNYLDPRDLIIAASRGGIEIAKAADDVMEKQDRRTLKHLWLLSDPDEGNGSLVVNMKGDDDGHMKIEVARANWSPERAPLTPSQMDEAMKRVALGEDEEDGVKLAMPRVTPAARRMSDALKVGIFGVKYGKAGL
;
A
#
# COMPACT_ATOMS: atom_id res chain seq x y z
N MET A 1 24.21 72.25 31.55
CA MET A 1 25.39 71.41 31.27
C MET A 1 24.92 70.05 30.77
N VAL A 2 24.90 69.86 29.45
CA VAL A 2 24.56 68.58 28.81
C VAL A 2 25.89 67.89 28.51
N ARG A 3 26.17 66.76 29.16
CA ARG A 3 27.35 65.93 28.88
C ARG A 3 27.16 65.29 27.50
N GLN A 4 27.90 65.78 26.51
CA GLN A 4 28.14 65.07 25.26
C GLN A 4 28.86 63.76 25.58
N PHE A 5 28.21 62.63 25.27
CA PHE A 5 28.89 61.34 25.19
C PHE A 5 29.73 61.32 23.92
N THR A 6 31.01 61.65 24.05
CA THR A 6 32.04 61.31 23.07
C THR A 6 32.31 59.82 23.17
N PHE A 7 31.86 59.06 22.17
CA PHE A 7 32.30 57.67 22.00
C PHE A 7 33.80 57.67 21.63
N PRO A 8 34.65 56.89 22.31
CA PRO A 8 36.06 56.75 21.94
C PRO A 8 36.18 56.01 20.59
N PRO A 9 37.10 56.44 19.69
CA PRO A 9 37.33 55.78 18.41
C PRO A 9 38.26 54.58 18.63
N SER A 10 37.76 53.49 19.18
CA SER A 10 38.59 52.30 19.40
C SER A 10 37.77 51.02 19.29
N GLU A 11 37.50 50.63 18.04
CA GLU A 11 37.47 49.22 17.63
C GLU A 11 37.48 49.19 16.10
N ARG A 12 38.69 49.17 15.50
CA ARG A 12 38.86 48.76 14.10
C ARG A 12 38.42 47.30 13.99
N ARG A 13 37.14 47.09 13.67
CA ARG A 13 36.57 45.77 13.36
C ARG A 13 37.40 45.13 12.24
N ALA A 14 37.75 43.86 12.41
CA ALA A 14 38.60 43.13 11.47
C ALA A 14 38.05 43.22 10.03
N THR A 15 38.79 43.92 9.18
CA THR A 15 38.54 44.03 7.75
C THR A 15 39.02 42.76 7.03
N GLY A 16 38.36 42.40 5.93
CA GLY A 16 38.79 41.31 5.05
C GLY A 16 40.17 41.58 4.41
N ARG A 17 40.68 40.64 3.60
CA ARG A 17 41.98 40.77 2.91
C ARG A 17 42.10 42.04 2.05
N ASP A 18 40.98 42.64 1.67
CA ASP A 18 40.90 43.82 0.83
C ASP A 18 40.89 45.14 1.64
N GLY A 19 40.99 45.06 2.98
CA GLY A 19 41.03 46.21 3.88
C GLY A 19 39.72 47.02 4.01
N ARG A 20 38.70 46.71 3.21
CA ARG A 20 37.49 47.55 3.04
C ARG A 20 36.18 46.91 3.52
N SER A 21 36.06 45.58 3.62
CA SER A 21 34.80 44.91 4.02
C SER A 21 34.84 44.31 5.43
N LEU A 22 33.77 44.50 6.21
CA LEU A 22 33.61 43.87 7.53
C LEU A 22 33.37 42.36 7.37
N ARG A 23 34.17 41.52 8.05
CA ARG A 23 33.94 40.06 8.09
C ARG A 23 32.59 39.73 8.72
N TYR A 24 31.78 38.93 8.03
CA TYR A 24 30.54 38.36 8.54
C TYR A 24 30.83 37.41 9.72
N SER A 25 30.04 37.50 10.81
CA SER A 25 30.09 36.52 11.89
C SER A 25 29.77 35.12 11.34
N HIS A 26 30.56 34.13 11.74
CA HIS A 26 30.39 32.72 11.37
C HIS A 26 28.94 32.24 11.61
N TRP A 27 28.34 32.66 12.73
CA TRP A 27 26.98 32.32 13.08
C TRP A 27 25.97 32.79 12.03
N HIS A 28 26.05 34.05 11.60
CA HIS A 28 25.09 34.60 10.64
C HIS A 28 25.23 33.97 9.24
N ARG A 29 26.45 33.55 8.89
CA ARG A 29 26.75 32.84 7.63
C ARG A 29 26.14 31.44 7.63
N TYR A 30 26.32 30.65 8.69
CA TYR A 30 25.98 29.22 8.69
C TYR A 30 24.66 28.83 9.38
N ASN A 31 24.01 29.72 10.13
CA ASN A 31 22.85 29.39 10.98
C ASN A 31 21.76 28.56 10.25
N THR A 32 21.35 28.99 9.07
CA THR A 32 20.29 28.34 8.28
C THR A 32 20.68 26.92 7.81
N PHE A 33 21.96 26.64 7.63
CA PHE A 33 22.42 25.31 7.22
C PHE A 33 22.43 24.30 8.38
N TYR A 34 22.46 24.76 9.64
CA TYR A 34 22.28 23.85 10.78
C TYR A 34 20.89 23.20 10.80
N GLY A 35 19.89 23.83 10.20
CA GLY A 35 18.57 23.21 9.98
C GLY A 35 18.64 21.90 9.18
N LEU A 36 19.65 21.73 8.32
CA LEU A 36 19.86 20.48 7.59
C LEU A 36 20.30 19.33 8.50
N ALA A 37 21.00 19.60 9.61
CA ALA A 37 21.40 18.55 10.54
C ALA A 37 20.16 17.85 11.15
N LEU A 38 19.10 18.61 11.41
CA LEU A 38 17.84 18.07 11.92
C LEU A 38 17.11 17.22 10.85
N THR A 39 16.98 17.73 9.63
CA THR A 39 16.26 17.01 8.56
C THR A 39 17.03 15.77 8.07
N THR A 40 18.36 15.78 8.15
CA THR A 40 19.22 14.64 7.80
C THR A 40 19.23 13.56 8.87
N THR A 41 19.31 13.92 10.14
CA THR A 41 19.19 12.95 11.25
C THR A 41 17.81 12.29 11.25
N LEU A 42 16.73 13.03 11.01
CA LEU A 42 15.40 12.44 10.94
C LEU A 42 15.22 11.52 9.71
N SER A 43 15.67 11.94 8.52
CA SER A 43 15.54 11.12 7.31
C SER A 43 16.40 9.86 7.34
N THR A 44 17.60 9.93 7.91
CA THR A 44 18.44 8.74 8.15
C THR A 44 17.82 7.79 9.16
N LEU A 45 17.22 8.32 10.25
CA LEU A 45 16.52 7.51 11.23
C LEU A 45 15.29 6.82 10.63
N LEU A 46 14.51 7.52 9.79
CA LEU A 46 13.38 6.92 9.07
C LEU A 46 13.83 5.83 8.10
N LEU A 47 14.91 6.05 7.36
CA LEU A 47 15.49 5.04 6.48
C LEU A 47 15.96 3.81 7.27
N PHE A 48 16.64 4.02 8.38
CA PHE A 48 17.10 2.95 9.25
C PHE A 48 15.93 2.17 9.88
N ALA A 49 14.91 2.88 10.36
CA ALA A 49 13.68 2.26 10.88
C ALA A 49 12.98 1.41 9.80
N GLN A 50 12.95 1.88 8.55
CA GLN A 50 12.39 1.12 7.44
C GLN A 50 13.22 -0.13 7.11
N LEU A 51 14.55 -0.04 7.13
CA LEU A 51 15.45 -1.18 6.88
C LEU A 51 15.37 -2.24 7.99
N GLN A 52 15.13 -1.83 9.23
CA GLN A 52 14.94 -2.74 10.36
C GLN A 52 13.50 -3.25 10.51
N GLU A 53 12.60 -2.89 9.59
CA GLU A 53 11.16 -3.15 9.69
C GLU A 53 10.56 -2.76 11.05
N TRP A 54 11.04 -1.64 11.62
CA TRP A 54 10.62 -1.21 12.94
C TRP A 54 9.13 -0.86 12.95
N ARG A 55 8.38 -1.46 13.87
CA ARG A 55 6.93 -1.24 14.01
C ARG A 55 6.58 -0.91 15.44
N VAL A 56 5.65 0.02 15.60
CA VAL A 56 5.19 0.47 16.91
C VAL A 56 3.86 -0.19 17.25
N THR A 57 3.81 -0.90 18.38
CA THR A 57 2.61 -1.54 18.93
C THR A 57 2.17 -0.84 20.24
N GLY A 58 1.08 -1.29 20.87
CA GLY A 58 0.68 -0.78 22.18
C GLY A 58 0.00 0.60 22.15
N SER A 59 0.32 1.45 23.13
CA SER A 59 -0.41 2.71 23.38
C SER A 59 -0.37 3.70 22.23
N CYS A 60 0.75 3.79 21.49
CA CYS A 60 0.86 4.69 20.34
C CYS A 60 -0.07 4.27 19.20
N PHE A 61 -0.24 2.96 18.95
CA PHE A 61 -1.20 2.44 17.97
C PHE A 61 -2.64 2.77 18.39
N ILE A 62 -2.97 2.57 19.67
CA ILE A 62 -4.30 2.89 20.21
C ILE A 62 -4.61 4.38 20.06
N LEU A 63 -3.65 5.25 20.39
CA LEU A 63 -3.82 6.70 20.28
C LEU A 63 -4.03 7.13 18.82
N ALA A 64 -3.24 6.60 17.90
CA ALA A 64 -3.34 6.96 16.49
C ALA A 64 -4.67 6.53 15.86
N ASN A 65 -5.17 5.35 16.21
CA ASN A 65 -6.46 4.89 15.72
C ASN A 65 -7.64 5.58 16.41
N LYS A 66 -7.50 6.00 17.66
CA LYS A 66 -8.57 6.70 18.39
C LYS A 66 -8.76 8.14 17.89
N TYR A 67 -7.68 8.83 17.52
CA TYR A 67 -7.70 10.22 17.08
C TYR A 67 -6.95 10.44 15.75
N PRO A 68 -7.43 9.86 14.63
CA PRO A 68 -6.73 9.92 13.34
C PRO A 68 -6.55 11.36 12.84
N GLY A 69 -7.54 12.23 13.07
CA GLY A 69 -7.48 13.65 12.67
C GLY A 69 -6.40 14.44 13.40
N SER A 70 -6.23 14.23 14.71
CA SER A 70 -5.18 14.90 15.50
C SER A 70 -3.79 14.46 15.07
N VAL A 71 -3.60 13.17 14.78
CA VAL A 71 -2.33 12.65 14.27
C VAL A 71 -2.03 13.22 12.89
N ALA A 72 -3.01 13.26 11.98
CA ALA A 72 -2.83 13.86 10.67
C ALA A 72 -2.42 15.35 10.76
N LEU A 73 -3.04 16.11 11.66
CA LEU A 73 -2.69 17.51 11.89
C LEU A 73 -1.25 17.67 12.40
N VAL A 74 -0.84 16.85 13.37
CA VAL A 74 0.56 16.88 13.89
C VAL A 74 1.55 16.53 12.78
N VAL A 75 1.26 15.51 11.96
CA VAL A 75 2.10 15.12 10.82
C VAL A 75 2.20 16.27 9.82
N GLN A 76 1.10 16.95 9.50
CA GLN A 76 1.09 18.09 8.58
C GLN A 76 1.90 19.29 9.13
N LEU A 77 1.77 19.61 10.42
CA LEU A 77 2.54 20.68 11.05
C LEU A 77 4.05 20.39 11.02
N LEU A 78 4.45 19.16 11.37
CA LEU A 78 5.85 18.74 11.32
C LEU A 78 6.38 18.74 9.89
N ALA A 79 5.60 18.24 8.93
CA ALA A 79 5.96 18.22 7.53
C ALA A 79 6.13 19.62 6.93
N ALA A 80 5.24 20.55 7.25
CA ALA A 80 5.36 21.95 6.85
C ALA A 80 6.60 22.61 7.46
N PHE A 81 6.89 22.35 8.74
CA PHE A 81 8.08 22.86 9.41
C PHE A 81 9.38 22.35 8.76
N PHE A 82 9.50 21.05 8.48
CA PHE A 82 10.68 20.49 7.83
C PHE A 82 10.81 20.94 6.37
N GLY A 83 9.69 21.06 5.66
CA GLY A 83 9.67 21.64 4.32
C GLY A 83 10.16 23.09 4.30
N LEU A 84 9.76 23.89 5.29
CA LEU A 84 10.24 25.26 5.47
C LEU A 84 11.75 25.31 5.69
N LEU A 85 12.33 24.40 6.49
CA LEU A 85 13.78 24.32 6.68
C LEU A 85 14.52 24.04 5.37
N HIS A 86 14.05 23.10 4.55
CA HIS A 86 14.63 22.85 3.22
C HIS A 86 14.54 24.08 2.33
N MET A 87 13.40 24.74 2.32
CA MET A 87 13.21 25.94 1.51
C MET A 87 14.03 27.13 1.97
N ALA A 88 14.21 27.31 3.28
CA ALA A 88 15.10 28.34 3.83
C ALA A 88 16.57 28.13 3.40
N VAL A 89 17.00 26.88 3.28
CA VAL A 89 18.34 26.55 2.79
C VAL A 89 18.49 26.84 1.31
N ILE A 90 17.53 26.37 0.48
CA ILE A 90 17.57 26.57 -0.97
C ILE A 90 17.53 28.06 -1.32
N THR A 91 16.62 28.82 -0.68
CA THR A 91 16.51 30.27 -0.88
C THR A 91 17.77 31.00 -0.46
N LYS A 92 18.42 30.58 0.63
CA LYS A 92 19.70 31.15 1.07
C LYS A 92 20.85 30.83 0.10
N LEU A 93 20.91 29.62 -0.46
CA LEU A 93 21.89 29.26 -1.50
C LEU A 93 21.70 30.12 -2.75
N ILE A 94 20.46 30.27 -3.22
CA ILE A 94 20.11 31.12 -4.36
C ILE A 94 20.53 32.56 -4.07
N ASN A 95 20.17 33.11 -2.90
CA ASN A 95 20.57 34.45 -2.49
C ASN A 95 22.10 34.62 -2.50
N TYR A 96 22.85 33.67 -1.94
CA TYR A 96 24.32 33.73 -1.93
C TYR A 96 24.91 33.67 -3.35
N ALA A 97 24.38 32.82 -4.23
CA ALA A 97 24.80 32.75 -5.62
C ALA A 97 24.50 34.05 -6.38
N LEU A 98 23.31 34.62 -6.19
CA LEU A 98 22.88 35.86 -6.84
C LEU A 98 23.66 37.08 -6.35
N ARG A 99 23.97 37.17 -5.05
CA ARG A 99 24.86 38.23 -4.52
C ARG A 99 26.24 38.17 -5.14
N LEU A 100 26.84 36.98 -5.28
CA LEU A 100 28.15 36.86 -5.93
C LEU A 100 28.09 37.25 -7.42
N ARG A 101 26.93 37.05 -8.07
CA ARG A 101 26.71 37.42 -9.47
C ARG A 101 26.48 38.93 -9.64
N ILE A 102 25.70 39.56 -8.77
CA ILE A 102 25.39 40.99 -8.86
C ILE A 102 26.62 41.88 -8.63
N MET A 103 27.64 41.37 -7.93
CA MET A 103 28.95 42.05 -7.80
C MET A 103 29.78 42.04 -9.09
N LYS A 104 29.43 41.22 -10.08
CA LYS A 104 30.22 41.02 -11.31
C LYS A 104 29.50 41.47 -12.58
N VAL A 105 28.19 41.67 -12.52
CA VAL A 105 27.34 41.88 -13.70
C VAL A 105 26.35 43.00 -13.41
N SER A 106 26.17 43.90 -14.37
CA SER A 106 25.11 44.90 -14.36
C SER A 106 23.77 44.27 -14.73
N VAL A 107 22.72 44.52 -13.95
CA VAL A 107 21.42 43.83 -14.02
C VAL A 107 20.30 44.87 -14.13
N SER A 108 19.26 44.61 -14.91
CA SER A 108 18.08 45.49 -14.96
C SER A 108 17.23 45.38 -13.69
N LEU A 109 16.48 46.43 -13.36
CA LEU A 109 15.61 46.43 -12.18
C LEU A 109 14.55 45.30 -12.21
N ASP A 110 14.00 44.97 -13.38
CA ASP A 110 13.07 43.83 -13.52
C ASP A 110 13.71 42.47 -13.21
N VAL A 111 14.97 42.29 -13.64
CA VAL A 111 15.71 41.05 -13.37
C VAL A 111 16.11 40.99 -11.89
N LEU A 112 16.44 42.14 -11.28
CA LEU A 112 16.71 42.24 -9.85
C LEU A 112 15.47 41.94 -9.01
N ARG A 113 14.30 42.45 -9.41
CA ARG A 113 13.00 42.13 -8.79
C ARG A 113 12.71 40.64 -8.88
N THR A 114 12.86 40.05 -10.07
CA THR A 114 12.74 38.59 -10.26
C THR A 114 13.71 37.79 -9.38
N TRP A 115 14.93 38.30 -9.17
CA TRP A 115 15.94 37.67 -8.29
C TRP A 115 15.57 37.76 -6.81
N VAL A 116 14.93 38.86 -6.40
CA VAL A 116 14.33 38.99 -5.07
C VAL A 116 13.23 37.94 -4.91
N ASP A 117 12.30 37.88 -5.85
CA ASP A 117 11.13 36.97 -5.82
C ASP A 117 11.52 35.49 -5.96
N LEU A 118 12.67 35.18 -6.56
CA LEU A 118 13.21 33.81 -6.58
C LEU A 118 13.88 33.44 -5.24
N SER A 119 14.41 34.43 -4.52
CA SER A 119 15.11 34.23 -3.23
C SER A 119 14.20 34.35 -2.01
N THR A 120 12.97 34.84 -2.17
CA THR A 120 11.88 34.78 -1.19
C THR A 120 10.68 34.14 -1.87
N PRO A 121 10.18 32.96 -1.43
CA PRO A 121 9.12 32.24 -2.14
C PRO A 121 7.77 32.97 -2.00
N ARG A 122 7.62 34.04 -2.79
CA ARG A 122 6.46 34.94 -2.86
C ARG A 122 6.05 35.04 -4.32
N VAL A 123 4.74 35.01 -4.56
CA VAL A 123 4.18 35.24 -5.90
C VAL A 123 3.80 36.71 -6.00
N ASP A 124 4.53 37.46 -6.81
CA ASP A 124 4.13 38.79 -7.22
C ASP A 124 3.41 38.69 -8.58
N TRP A 125 2.16 39.15 -8.61
CA TRP A 125 1.30 39.09 -9.79
C TRP A 125 1.63 40.19 -10.81
N ASP A 126 2.46 41.15 -10.41
CA ASP A 126 2.85 42.32 -11.19
C ASP A 126 4.12 42.07 -12.02
N LEU A 127 4.57 40.82 -12.17
CA LEU A 127 5.77 40.48 -12.95
C LEU A 127 5.43 40.24 -14.44
N PRO A 128 6.34 40.57 -15.38
CA PRO A 128 6.19 40.19 -16.78
C PRO A 128 6.07 38.67 -16.92
N LEU A 129 5.24 38.18 -17.85
CA LEU A 129 4.96 36.74 -18.03
C LEU A 129 6.22 35.87 -18.15
N ARG A 130 7.29 36.40 -18.75
CA ARG A 130 8.59 35.70 -18.90
C ARG A 130 9.28 35.39 -17.56
N PHE A 131 9.03 36.19 -16.53
CA PHE A 131 9.59 36.03 -15.19
C PHE A 131 8.58 35.43 -14.21
N PHE A 132 7.29 35.59 -14.48
CA PHE A 132 6.21 34.99 -13.69
C PHE A 132 6.26 33.45 -13.66
N PHE A 133 6.38 32.78 -14.82
CA PHE A 133 6.37 31.30 -14.86
C PHE A 133 7.52 30.65 -14.08
N PRO A 134 8.79 31.13 -14.17
CA PRO A 134 9.88 30.63 -13.33
C PRO A 134 9.65 30.82 -11.82
N VAL A 135 9.14 31.97 -11.39
CA VAL A 135 8.86 32.24 -9.96
C VAL A 135 7.71 31.36 -9.47
N LEU A 136 6.62 31.24 -10.25
CA LEU A 136 5.51 30.35 -9.95
C LEU A 136 5.97 28.89 -9.85
N PHE A 137 6.81 28.43 -10.78
CA PHE A 137 7.39 27.09 -10.73
C PHE A 137 8.23 26.87 -9.46
N MET A 138 9.03 27.86 -9.05
CA MET A 138 9.80 27.78 -7.81
C MET A 138 8.90 27.72 -6.57
N VAL A 139 7.78 28.46 -6.56
CA VAL A 139 6.78 28.38 -5.49
C VAL A 139 6.11 27.00 -5.46
N PHE A 140 5.78 26.39 -6.60
CA PHE A 140 5.28 25.02 -6.63
C PHE A 140 6.32 24.00 -6.15
N LEU A 141 7.58 24.13 -6.58
CA LEU A 141 8.68 23.31 -6.08
C LEU A 141 8.86 23.44 -4.56
N SER A 142 8.50 24.58 -3.98
CA SER A 142 8.58 24.80 -2.53
C SER A 142 7.60 23.96 -1.70
N LEU A 143 6.52 23.48 -2.32
CA LEU A 143 5.53 22.61 -1.68
C LEU A 143 5.97 21.14 -1.67
N VAL A 144 6.87 20.75 -2.58
CA VAL A 144 7.33 19.36 -2.74
C VAL A 144 8.01 18.82 -1.48
N PRO A 145 8.96 19.53 -0.84
CA PRO A 145 9.57 19.06 0.40
C PRO A 145 8.55 18.78 1.52
N ALA A 146 7.55 19.66 1.69
CA ALA A 146 6.51 19.48 2.70
C ALA A 146 5.63 18.26 2.40
N ALA A 147 5.23 18.07 1.14
CA ALA A 147 4.46 16.89 0.73
C ALA A 147 5.23 15.57 0.92
N LEU A 148 6.53 15.56 0.59
CA LEU A 148 7.39 14.39 0.81
C LEU A 148 7.56 14.07 2.29
N TRP A 149 7.76 15.08 3.14
CA TRP A 149 7.81 14.87 4.59
C TRP A 149 6.50 14.32 5.15
N ALA A 150 5.35 14.85 4.70
CA ALA A 150 4.05 14.35 5.11
C ALA A 150 3.90 12.86 4.77
N GLY A 151 4.21 12.46 3.52
CA GLY A 151 4.15 11.06 3.10
C GLY A 151 5.15 10.14 3.82
N SER A 152 6.31 10.67 4.25
CA SER A 152 7.34 9.90 4.96
C SER A 152 7.08 9.70 6.46
N ILE A 153 6.25 10.54 7.08
CA ILE A 153 5.95 10.47 8.52
C ILE A 153 4.54 9.92 8.77
N THR A 154 3.63 10.00 7.80
CA THR A 154 2.24 9.55 7.96
C THR A 154 2.19 8.08 8.42
N PRO A 155 1.59 7.78 9.58
CA PRO A 155 1.50 6.42 10.06
C PRO A 155 0.54 5.61 9.18
N SER A 156 0.92 4.37 8.90
CA SER A 156 0.12 3.38 8.19
C SER A 156 -0.06 2.15 9.06
N VAL A 157 -1.23 1.50 8.91
CA VAL A 157 -1.53 0.27 9.65
C VAL A 157 -0.84 -0.90 8.97
N ALA A 158 -0.05 -1.63 9.74
CA ALA A 158 0.64 -2.83 9.30
C ALA A 158 0.44 -3.98 10.32
N ARG A 159 0.96 -5.17 10.02
CA ARG A 159 0.83 -6.35 10.89
C ARG A 159 2.19 -6.86 11.32
N THR A 160 2.42 -7.03 12.62
CA THR A 160 3.62 -7.68 13.15
C THR A 160 3.27 -9.05 13.72
N MET A 161 4.26 -9.94 13.81
CA MET A 161 4.07 -11.27 14.39
C MET A 161 4.40 -11.24 15.88
N GLY A 162 3.56 -11.91 16.66
CA GLY A 162 3.76 -12.23 18.07
C GLY A 162 3.58 -13.73 18.31
N SER A 163 3.87 -14.16 19.54
CA SER A 163 3.67 -15.53 19.99
C SER A 163 2.51 -15.60 20.99
N GLY A 164 1.69 -16.63 20.85
CA GLY A 164 0.63 -16.99 21.78
C GLY A 164 0.59 -18.51 21.99
N MET A 165 -0.20 -18.95 22.96
CA MET A 165 -0.49 -20.37 23.19
C MET A 165 -1.98 -20.61 23.02
N LEU A 166 -2.34 -21.69 22.33
CA LEU A 166 -3.72 -22.13 22.11
C LEU A 166 -3.91 -23.53 22.69
N LEU A 167 -5.10 -23.80 23.22
CA LEU A 167 -5.49 -25.17 23.58
C LEU A 167 -6.23 -25.79 22.40
N VAL A 168 -5.70 -26.87 21.85
CA VAL A 168 -6.28 -27.65 20.74
C VAL A 168 -6.80 -28.99 21.27
N PRO A 169 -7.77 -29.65 20.60
CA PRO A 169 -8.32 -30.92 21.07
C PRO A 169 -7.24 -32.00 21.20
N SER A 170 -7.29 -32.78 22.27
CA SER A 170 -6.44 -33.97 22.42
C SER A 170 -7.17 -35.23 21.97
N TYR A 171 -6.46 -36.12 21.26
CA TYR A 171 -6.97 -37.43 20.82
C TYR A 171 -6.26 -38.61 21.51
N GLU A 172 -5.49 -38.35 22.56
CA GLU A 172 -4.86 -39.42 23.36
C GLU A 172 -5.91 -40.32 24.03
N ASP A 173 -7.04 -39.75 24.44
CA ASP A 173 -8.20 -40.49 24.96
C ASP A 173 -9.46 -40.19 24.12
N VAL A 174 -9.92 -41.21 23.39
CA VAL A 174 -11.11 -41.18 22.54
C VAL A 174 -12.25 -42.04 23.11
N SER A 175 -12.19 -42.42 24.38
CA SER A 175 -13.16 -43.32 25.03
C SER A 175 -14.61 -42.84 24.96
N LYS A 176 -14.83 -41.52 24.85
CA LYS A 176 -16.15 -40.91 24.74
C LYS A 176 -16.66 -40.81 23.29
N ILE A 177 -15.81 -41.02 22.29
CA ILE A 177 -16.17 -41.01 20.86
C ILE A 177 -16.63 -42.42 20.49
N ILE A 178 -17.85 -42.73 20.90
CA ILE A 178 -18.51 -44.02 20.67
C ILE A 178 -19.88 -43.80 20.05
N GLU A 179 -20.49 -44.88 19.56
CA GLU A 179 -21.88 -44.88 19.14
C GLU A 179 -22.79 -44.73 20.35
N TYR A 180 -23.52 -43.63 20.43
CA TYR A 180 -24.57 -43.43 21.42
C TYR A 180 -25.92 -43.82 20.82
N PRO A 181 -26.71 -44.66 21.52
CA PRO A 181 -28.05 -44.98 21.06
C PRO A 181 -28.90 -43.71 20.97
N MET A 182 -29.68 -43.60 19.90
CA MET A 182 -30.61 -42.48 19.70
C MET A 182 -31.90 -42.68 20.50
N MET A 183 -31.75 -42.85 21.82
CA MET A 183 -32.86 -43.04 22.75
C MET A 183 -32.86 -41.92 23.79
N ILE A 184 -34.05 -41.54 24.25
CA ILE A 184 -34.21 -40.57 25.33
C ILE A 184 -33.44 -41.06 26.56
N GLY A 185 -32.57 -40.21 27.10
CA GLY A 185 -31.72 -40.54 28.25
C GLY A 185 -30.40 -41.26 27.93
N SER A 186 -30.18 -41.66 26.67
CA SER A 186 -28.95 -42.38 26.24
C SER A 186 -28.06 -41.58 25.28
N ALA A 187 -28.38 -40.31 25.05
CA ALA A 187 -27.75 -39.44 24.04
C ALA A 187 -26.31 -38.96 24.37
N GLY A 188 -25.61 -39.65 25.26
CA GLY A 188 -24.23 -39.37 25.63
C GLY A 188 -23.98 -38.05 26.39
N PRO A 189 -22.71 -37.79 26.77
CA PRO A 189 -22.33 -36.56 27.46
C PRO A 189 -22.49 -35.34 26.55
N SER A 190 -23.15 -34.31 27.07
CA SER A 190 -23.36 -33.04 26.37
C SER A 190 -23.23 -31.84 27.32
N LEU A 191 -22.92 -30.67 26.77
CA LEU A 191 -22.78 -29.42 27.50
C LEU A 191 -23.34 -28.25 26.67
N ARG A 192 -24.26 -27.48 27.27
CA ARG A 192 -24.78 -26.25 26.69
C ARG A 192 -24.19 -25.04 27.39
N THR A 193 -23.59 -24.13 26.62
CA THR A 193 -23.00 -22.89 27.13
C THR A 193 -23.42 -21.70 26.25
N ARG A 194 -22.99 -20.48 26.61
CA ARG A 194 -23.14 -19.31 25.74
C ARG A 194 -22.41 -19.46 24.40
N LYS A 195 -21.33 -20.25 24.36
CA LYS A 195 -20.53 -20.49 23.16
C LYS A 195 -21.15 -21.50 22.20
N GLY A 196 -22.19 -22.24 22.61
CA GLY A 196 -22.84 -23.25 21.78
C GLY A 196 -23.25 -24.49 22.56
N PHE A 197 -23.64 -25.52 21.80
CA PHE A 197 -24.03 -26.83 22.32
C PHE A 197 -23.04 -27.89 21.82
N PHE A 198 -22.40 -28.58 22.75
CA PHE A 198 -21.31 -29.52 22.49
C PHE A 198 -21.73 -30.91 22.98
N THR A 199 -21.49 -31.94 22.19
CA THR A 199 -22.01 -33.29 22.47
C THR A 199 -21.19 -34.35 21.78
N TYR A 200 -21.11 -35.53 22.39
CA TYR A 200 -20.55 -36.73 21.74
C TYR A 200 -21.59 -37.51 20.92
N SER A 201 -22.88 -37.17 20.98
CA SER A 201 -23.91 -37.74 20.09
C SER A 201 -24.19 -36.78 18.93
N VAL A 202 -23.18 -36.59 18.08
CA VAL A 202 -23.17 -35.54 17.03
C VAL A 202 -24.30 -35.73 16.03
N GLY A 203 -24.50 -36.94 15.50
CA GLY A 203 -25.53 -37.22 14.48
C GLY A 203 -26.95 -36.95 14.98
N GLN A 204 -27.24 -37.27 16.24
CA GLN A 204 -28.57 -37.07 16.83
C GLN A 204 -28.82 -35.61 17.23
N GLN A 205 -27.86 -35.02 17.95
CA GLN A 205 -28.05 -33.75 18.64
C GLN A 205 -27.67 -32.52 17.80
N GLN A 206 -26.93 -32.71 16.71
CA GLN A 206 -26.58 -31.67 15.74
C GLN A 206 -27.13 -31.96 14.33
N SER A 207 -28.10 -32.87 14.20
CA SER A 207 -28.71 -33.28 12.93
C SER A 207 -29.13 -32.10 12.04
N GLY A 208 -29.79 -31.08 12.61
CA GLY A 208 -30.21 -29.89 11.87
C GLY A 208 -29.05 -29.09 11.27
N GLN A 209 -27.93 -28.96 11.99
CA GLN A 209 -26.74 -28.26 11.49
C GLN A 209 -26.03 -29.09 10.41
N LEU A 210 -25.96 -30.41 10.60
CA LEU A 210 -25.38 -31.34 9.64
C LEU A 210 -26.19 -31.40 8.34
N MET A 211 -27.53 -31.41 8.40
CA MET A 211 -28.38 -31.31 7.21
C MET A 211 -28.21 -29.97 6.49
N GLY A 212 -28.03 -28.87 7.24
CA GLY A 212 -27.70 -27.56 6.66
C GLY A 212 -26.34 -27.57 5.95
N SER A 213 -25.34 -28.24 6.52
CA SER A 213 -24.03 -28.44 5.89
C SER A 213 -24.14 -29.27 4.62
N ALA A 214 -24.85 -30.40 4.68
CA ALA A 214 -25.12 -31.26 3.53
C ALA A 214 -25.77 -30.49 2.38
N ALA A 215 -26.84 -29.74 2.65
CA ALA A 215 -27.59 -28.99 1.65
C ALA A 215 -26.78 -27.86 1.01
N SER A 216 -25.88 -27.22 1.76
CA SER A 216 -25.10 -26.07 1.29
C SER A 216 -23.70 -26.42 0.78
N ALA A 217 -23.27 -27.69 0.87
CA ALA A 217 -21.92 -28.14 0.56
C ALA A 217 -21.45 -27.72 -0.85
N SER A 218 -22.37 -27.69 -1.82
CA SER A 218 -22.10 -27.17 -3.16
C SER A 218 -22.50 -25.69 -3.25
N SER A 219 -21.57 -24.80 -3.59
CA SER A 219 -21.82 -23.36 -3.67
C SER A 219 -22.12 -22.86 -5.08
N ILE A 220 -23.06 -21.91 -5.20
CA ILE A 220 -23.32 -21.19 -6.45
C ILE A 220 -22.22 -20.14 -6.65
N GLY A 221 -21.21 -20.46 -7.46
CA GLY A 221 -20.13 -19.55 -7.84
C GLY A 221 -18.73 -20.19 -7.79
N MET A 222 -17.72 -19.48 -8.29
CA MET A 222 -16.33 -19.96 -8.34
C MET A 222 -15.52 -19.74 -7.04
N GLY A 223 -16.11 -19.08 -6.05
CA GLY A 223 -15.44 -18.79 -4.79
C GLY A 223 -15.32 -20.02 -3.88
N PRO A 224 -14.38 -20.04 -2.92
CA PRO A 224 -14.37 -21.08 -1.89
C PRO A 224 -15.69 -21.06 -1.10
N HIS A 225 -16.30 -22.23 -0.91
CA HIS A 225 -17.49 -22.41 -0.10
C HIS A 225 -17.28 -21.84 1.31
N VAL A 226 -18.27 -21.13 1.85
CA VAL A 226 -18.22 -20.56 3.21
C VAL A 226 -19.34 -21.17 4.03
N HIS A 227 -19.00 -21.87 5.11
CA HIS A 227 -19.96 -22.46 6.03
C HIS A 227 -19.66 -22.07 7.47
N ARG A 228 -20.71 -22.01 8.28
CA ARG A 228 -20.58 -21.63 9.69
C ARG A 228 -20.01 -22.79 10.50
N LYS A 229 -19.17 -22.47 11.47
CA LYS A 229 -18.78 -23.43 12.50
C LYS A 229 -20.01 -23.83 13.33
N MET A 230 -20.08 -25.09 13.75
CA MET A 230 -21.21 -25.68 14.51
C MET A 230 -21.26 -25.23 15.98
N ASP A 231 -21.20 -23.93 16.21
CA ASP A 231 -21.30 -23.31 17.52
C ASP A 231 -21.82 -21.87 17.42
N ASN A 232 -21.87 -21.16 18.55
CA ASN A 232 -22.34 -19.77 18.63
C ASN A 232 -21.19 -18.76 18.64
N THR A 233 -19.98 -19.13 18.21
CA THR A 233 -18.82 -18.22 18.18
C THR A 233 -18.84 -17.27 16.99
N GLN A 234 -19.76 -17.48 16.03
CA GLN A 234 -19.93 -16.70 14.79
C GLN A 234 -18.82 -16.87 13.76
N PHE A 235 -17.80 -17.69 14.05
CA PHE A 235 -16.77 -18.00 13.06
C PHE A 235 -17.31 -18.87 11.92
N SER A 236 -16.79 -18.63 10.72
CA SER A 236 -17.11 -19.40 9.52
C SER A 236 -15.84 -19.94 8.87
N TYR A 237 -15.90 -21.17 8.37
CA TYR A 237 -14.85 -21.75 7.55
C TYR A 237 -14.96 -21.23 6.13
N ARG A 238 -13.82 -20.90 5.53
CA ARG A 238 -13.70 -20.58 4.10
C ARG A 238 -12.91 -21.68 3.41
N GLY A 239 -13.60 -22.47 2.60
CA GLY A 239 -13.14 -23.75 2.09
C GLY A 239 -13.60 -24.89 3.01
N ARG A 240 -12.87 -26.01 2.96
CA ARG A 240 -13.12 -27.17 3.81
C ARG A 240 -12.54 -26.98 5.21
N SER A 241 -13.21 -27.52 6.23
CA SER A 241 -12.71 -27.54 7.60
C SER A 241 -11.75 -28.71 7.88
N TYR A 242 -11.82 -29.80 7.10
CA TYR A 242 -11.03 -31.03 7.28
C TYR A 242 -11.10 -31.62 8.71
N GLY A 243 -12.16 -31.33 9.47
CA GLY A 243 -12.27 -31.78 10.85
C GLY A 243 -11.43 -31.01 11.88
N VAL A 244 -10.80 -29.88 11.52
CA VAL A 244 -9.89 -29.13 12.41
C VAL A 244 -10.34 -27.68 12.63
N GLY A 245 -9.69 -26.99 13.58
CA GLY A 245 -10.01 -25.60 13.92
C GLY A 245 -11.14 -25.45 14.94
N ALA A 246 -11.49 -26.53 15.63
CA ALA A 246 -12.54 -26.53 16.67
C ALA A 246 -12.22 -25.57 17.84
N SER A 247 -10.94 -25.35 18.13
CA SER A 247 -10.46 -24.49 19.21
C SER A 247 -10.77 -23.01 19.04
N VAL A 248 -10.97 -22.55 17.79
CA VAL A 248 -11.23 -21.14 17.44
C VAL A 248 -12.53 -20.66 18.07
N GLY A 249 -12.51 -19.54 18.78
CA GLY A 249 -13.60 -18.99 19.58
C GLY A 249 -13.89 -19.73 20.90
N LEU A 250 -13.38 -20.95 21.08
CA LEU A 250 -13.61 -21.77 22.27
C LEU A 250 -12.50 -21.62 23.30
N MET A 251 -11.24 -21.75 22.89
CA MET A 251 -10.06 -21.80 23.78
C MET A 251 -9.03 -20.70 23.51
N ASP A 252 -9.41 -19.67 22.76
CA ASP A 252 -8.56 -18.55 22.33
C ASP A 252 -8.69 -17.29 23.21
N GLN A 253 -9.38 -17.38 24.36
CA GLN A 253 -9.65 -16.24 25.24
C GLN A 253 -8.39 -15.47 25.67
N GLY A 254 -7.28 -16.19 25.91
CA GLY A 254 -6.00 -15.57 26.25
C GLY A 254 -5.49 -14.64 25.15
N MET A 255 -5.67 -15.01 23.88
CA MET A 255 -5.31 -14.18 22.74
C MET A 255 -6.35 -13.08 22.49
N LEU A 256 -7.63 -13.43 22.48
CA LEU A 256 -8.72 -12.49 22.24
C LEU A 256 -8.83 -11.38 23.30
N SER A 257 -8.24 -11.57 24.48
CA SER A 257 -8.14 -10.51 25.50
C SER A 257 -7.37 -9.27 25.01
N ASN A 258 -6.50 -9.43 24.00
CA ASN A 258 -5.75 -8.34 23.41
C ASN A 258 -6.46 -7.84 22.14
N ASN A 259 -7.12 -6.68 22.25
CA ASN A 259 -7.84 -6.02 21.16
C ASN A 259 -6.95 -5.59 19.97
N GLN A 260 -5.62 -5.74 20.09
CA GLN A 260 -4.69 -5.45 18.99
C GLN A 260 -4.44 -6.64 18.07
N ILE A 261 -4.93 -7.84 18.41
CA ILE A 261 -4.72 -9.03 17.57
C ILE A 261 -5.69 -8.98 16.39
N ALA A 262 -5.13 -8.98 15.18
CA ALA A 262 -5.86 -9.03 13.91
C ALA A 262 -6.29 -10.47 13.56
N GLY A 263 -5.48 -11.44 13.96
CA GLY A 263 -5.67 -12.84 13.65
C GLY A 263 -4.55 -13.68 14.23
N TYR A 264 -4.60 -14.99 14.06
CA TYR A 264 -3.54 -15.88 14.49
C TYR A 264 -3.53 -17.13 13.63
N TRP A 265 -2.43 -17.87 13.69
CA TRP A 265 -2.36 -19.17 13.04
C TRP A 265 -1.62 -20.18 13.90
N PHE A 266 -2.03 -21.44 13.78
CA PHE A 266 -1.48 -22.56 14.53
C PHE A 266 -1.58 -23.83 13.70
N GLN A 267 -0.98 -24.90 14.20
CA GLN A 267 -1.00 -26.21 13.58
C GLN A 267 -1.89 -27.17 14.37
N GLU A 268 -2.70 -27.95 13.67
CA GLU A 268 -3.59 -28.95 14.28
C GLU A 268 -3.51 -30.26 13.50
N GLU A 269 -3.51 -31.37 14.22
CA GLU A 269 -3.57 -32.71 13.64
C GLU A 269 -5.03 -33.07 13.33
N GLY A 270 -5.25 -33.69 12.17
CA GLY A 270 -6.59 -34.10 11.75
C GLY A 270 -6.57 -35.11 10.62
N TYR A 271 -7.75 -35.44 10.10
CA TYR A 271 -7.89 -36.34 8.96
C TYR A 271 -8.29 -35.57 7.70
N MET A 272 -7.48 -35.71 6.65
CA MET A 272 -7.91 -35.34 5.31
C MET A 272 -8.88 -36.41 4.81
N THR A 273 -10.17 -36.10 4.90
CA THR A 273 -11.25 -36.95 4.41
C THR A 273 -11.34 -36.82 2.88
N ASN A 274 -11.21 -37.96 2.20
CA ASN A 274 -11.43 -38.06 0.78
C ASN A 274 -12.60 -39.03 0.55
N VAL A 275 -13.69 -38.52 -0.01
CA VAL A 275 -14.88 -39.32 -0.29
C VAL A 275 -14.96 -39.50 -1.80
N THR A 276 -15.14 -40.75 -2.23
CA THR A 276 -15.37 -41.06 -3.64
C THR A 276 -16.64 -41.87 -3.77
N CYS A 277 -17.64 -41.32 -4.47
CA CYS A 277 -18.91 -41.99 -4.71
C CYS A 277 -19.02 -42.52 -6.13
N ILE A 278 -19.61 -43.70 -6.28
CA ILE A 278 -19.91 -44.36 -7.56
C ILE A 278 -21.34 -44.88 -7.57
N TYR A 279 -21.92 -45.07 -8.75
CA TYR A 279 -23.07 -45.95 -8.92
C TYR A 279 -22.59 -47.39 -9.06
N ASN A 280 -23.07 -48.26 -8.17
CA ASN A 280 -22.78 -49.67 -8.22
C ASN A 280 -24.09 -50.46 -8.35
N SER A 281 -24.43 -50.82 -9.60
CA SER A 281 -25.60 -51.66 -9.91
C SER A 281 -25.49 -53.08 -9.36
N SER A 282 -24.29 -53.53 -8.99
CA SER A 282 -24.05 -54.82 -8.32
C SER A 282 -24.10 -54.76 -6.80
N SER A 283 -24.47 -53.60 -6.22
CA SER A 283 -24.64 -53.45 -4.77
C SER A 283 -25.70 -54.41 -4.24
N ASN A 284 -25.35 -55.19 -3.21
CA ASN A 284 -26.29 -56.09 -2.53
C ASN A 284 -27.13 -55.36 -1.46
N PHE A 285 -26.82 -54.09 -1.16
CA PHE A 285 -27.58 -53.28 -0.21
C PHE A 285 -28.84 -52.73 -0.87
N VAL A 286 -30.01 -53.25 -0.47
CA VAL A 286 -31.30 -52.97 -1.10
C VAL A 286 -32.37 -52.61 -0.08
N LEU A 287 -33.32 -51.76 -0.49
CA LEU A 287 -34.51 -51.46 0.28
C LEU A 287 -35.59 -52.51 0.00
N SER A 288 -36.12 -53.11 1.06
CA SER A 288 -37.11 -54.19 1.02
C SER A 288 -38.28 -53.90 1.97
N GLY A 289 -39.45 -54.47 1.68
CA GLY A 289 -40.63 -54.34 2.53
C GLY A 289 -41.89 -53.93 1.77
N PRO A 290 -42.95 -53.50 2.50
CA PRO A 290 -42.98 -53.34 3.95
C PRO A 290 -42.89 -54.68 4.72
N MET A 291 -42.12 -54.72 5.80
CA MET A 291 -42.02 -55.87 6.73
C MET A 291 -43.17 -55.88 7.76
N ASN A 292 -43.68 -54.69 8.08
CA ASN A 292 -44.88 -54.44 8.89
C ASN A 292 -45.54 -53.16 8.37
N GLU A 293 -46.76 -52.82 8.81
CA GLU A 293 -47.43 -51.59 8.41
C GLU A 293 -46.51 -50.37 8.67
N TRP A 294 -46.09 -49.71 7.57
CA TRP A 294 -45.16 -48.57 7.52
C TRP A 294 -43.69 -48.83 7.87
N ILE A 295 -43.25 -50.07 8.03
CA ILE A 295 -41.84 -50.40 8.32
C ILE A 295 -41.17 -51.06 7.11
N TYR A 296 -40.10 -50.45 6.63
CA TYR A 296 -39.26 -50.94 5.53
C TYR A 296 -37.88 -51.31 6.06
N ALA A 297 -37.27 -52.36 5.51
CA ALA A 297 -35.95 -52.82 5.91
C ALA A 297 -34.96 -52.58 4.77
N ALA A 298 -33.86 -51.88 5.03
CA ALA A 298 -32.72 -51.83 4.12
C ALA A 298 -31.67 -52.82 4.63
N SER A 299 -31.24 -53.73 3.75
CA SER A 299 -30.28 -54.75 4.14
C SER A 299 -29.36 -55.18 3.00
N GLY A 300 -28.16 -55.60 3.34
CA GLY A 300 -27.21 -56.21 2.40
C GLY A 300 -25.76 -56.06 2.83
N ASN A 301 -24.86 -56.73 2.12
CA ASN A 301 -23.42 -56.66 2.38
C ASN A 301 -22.80 -55.47 1.66
N LEU A 302 -21.94 -54.73 2.37
CA LEU A 302 -21.01 -53.77 1.79
C LEU A 302 -19.63 -54.42 1.55
N PRO A 303 -18.74 -53.81 0.73
CA PRO A 303 -17.44 -54.38 0.42
C PRO A 303 -16.56 -54.73 1.63
N ASP A 304 -16.76 -54.06 2.77
CA ASP A 304 -16.04 -54.24 4.03
C ASP A 304 -16.89 -54.80 5.18
N SER A 305 -18.10 -55.29 4.90
CA SER A 305 -18.91 -56.02 5.88
C SER A 305 -18.24 -57.37 6.21
N VAL A 306 -17.87 -57.58 7.48
CA VAL A 306 -17.13 -58.79 7.92
C VAL A 306 -17.96 -59.69 8.85
N GLU A 307 -18.94 -59.13 9.57
CA GLU A 307 -19.69 -59.82 10.63
C GLU A 307 -21.14 -60.13 10.24
N GLY A 308 -21.57 -59.79 9.03
CA GLY A 308 -22.93 -60.02 8.53
C GLY A 308 -23.36 -58.96 7.53
N ALA A 309 -24.59 -59.08 7.04
CA ALA A 309 -25.21 -58.03 6.26
C ALA A 309 -25.56 -56.85 7.17
N GLU A 310 -25.36 -55.63 6.68
CA GLU A 310 -25.89 -54.46 7.36
C GLU A 310 -27.41 -54.50 7.27
N TYR A 311 -28.09 -54.05 8.33
CA TYR A 311 -29.54 -54.10 8.44
C TYR A 311 -30.04 -52.90 9.25
N SER A 312 -30.97 -52.16 8.67
CA SER A 312 -31.61 -51.01 9.32
C SER A 312 -33.08 -50.90 8.93
N ASN A 313 -33.93 -50.48 9.89
CA ASN A 313 -35.38 -50.34 9.72
C ASN A 313 -35.80 -48.88 9.60
N TYR A 314 -36.62 -48.57 8.60
CA TYR A 314 -37.08 -47.23 8.27
C TYR A 314 -38.60 -47.15 8.36
N ILE A 315 -39.10 -46.02 8.84
CA ILE A 315 -40.54 -45.76 8.92
C ILE A 315 -40.95 -44.91 7.71
N GLY A 316 -41.98 -45.34 6.99
CA GLY A 316 -42.51 -44.61 5.83
C GLY A 316 -43.95 -45.01 5.51
N HIS A 317 -44.77 -44.06 5.10
CA HIS A 317 -46.13 -44.29 4.59
C HIS A 317 -46.08 -45.20 3.36
N ASP A 318 -45.10 -44.95 2.50
CA ASP A 318 -44.70 -45.83 1.41
C ASP A 318 -43.16 -45.94 1.35
N GLY A 319 -42.66 -46.88 0.55
CA GLY A 319 -41.23 -47.06 0.33
C GLY A 319 -40.64 -46.07 -0.66
N LYS A 320 -41.42 -45.14 -1.21
CA LYS A 320 -40.99 -44.26 -2.31
C LYS A 320 -40.13 -43.11 -1.82
N ALA A 321 -40.41 -42.61 -0.62
CA ALA A 321 -39.73 -41.44 -0.05
C ALA A 321 -38.59 -41.79 0.92
N ILE A 322 -38.17 -43.06 0.97
CA ILE A 322 -37.11 -43.52 1.89
C ILE A 322 -35.75 -43.37 1.22
N VAL A 323 -34.79 -42.81 1.96
CA VAL A 323 -33.36 -42.86 1.62
C VAL A 323 -32.67 -43.57 2.76
N ALA A 324 -32.32 -44.82 2.54
CA ALA A 324 -31.67 -45.68 3.50
C ALA A 324 -30.16 -45.70 3.27
N ILE A 325 -29.38 -45.52 4.33
CA ILE A 325 -27.93 -45.57 4.31
C ILE A 325 -27.46 -46.74 5.15
N GLY A 326 -26.67 -47.64 4.54
CA GLY A 326 -25.95 -48.70 5.23
C GLY A 326 -24.48 -48.33 5.34
N VAL A 327 -23.88 -48.59 6.50
CA VAL A 327 -22.45 -48.37 6.74
C VAL A 327 -21.86 -49.64 7.31
N ALA A 328 -20.74 -50.09 6.77
CA ALA A 328 -20.06 -51.24 7.32
C ALA A 328 -19.35 -50.91 8.63
N TYR A 329 -19.70 -51.63 9.68
CA TYR A 329 -19.09 -51.50 11.00
C TYR A 329 -18.00 -52.56 11.19
N SER A 330 -16.85 -52.36 10.55
CA SER A 330 -15.71 -53.28 10.62
C SER A 330 -14.51 -52.67 11.32
N ASP A 331 -13.94 -53.37 12.30
CA ASP A 331 -12.69 -52.99 12.97
C ASP A 331 -11.45 -53.30 12.14
N ARG A 332 -11.58 -54.24 11.19
CA ARG A 332 -10.46 -54.74 10.40
C ARG A 332 -10.23 -53.94 9.14
N SER A 333 -11.26 -53.28 8.61
CA SER A 333 -11.15 -52.54 7.35
C SER A 333 -10.58 -51.12 7.55
N PRO A 334 -9.49 -50.75 6.84
CA PRO A 334 -8.98 -49.38 6.81
C PRO A 334 -9.89 -48.41 6.06
N ARG A 335 -10.51 -48.87 4.97
CA ARG A 335 -11.46 -48.10 4.17
C ARG A 335 -12.84 -48.31 4.74
N LYS A 336 -13.67 -47.27 4.72
CA LYS A 336 -15.07 -47.37 5.16
C LYS A 336 -15.98 -47.18 3.97
N TYR A 337 -16.97 -48.04 3.83
CA TYR A 337 -17.97 -47.91 2.78
C TYR A 337 -19.32 -47.51 3.36
N LEU A 338 -20.03 -46.72 2.56
CA LEU A 338 -21.40 -46.30 2.75
C LEU A 338 -22.17 -46.66 1.49
N ALA A 339 -23.33 -47.28 1.63
CA ALA A 339 -24.21 -47.61 0.52
C ALA A 339 -25.58 -46.94 0.72
N ILE A 340 -26.17 -46.42 -0.34
CA ILE A 340 -27.49 -45.81 -0.31
C ILE A 340 -28.46 -46.66 -1.14
N ALA A 341 -29.55 -47.07 -0.49
CA ALA A 341 -30.72 -47.64 -1.13
C ALA A 341 -31.87 -46.65 -1.02
N ALA A 342 -32.46 -46.25 -2.13
CA ALA A 342 -33.46 -45.19 -2.16
C ALA A 342 -34.73 -45.62 -2.89
N GLY A 343 -35.86 -45.10 -2.43
CA GLY A 343 -37.16 -45.25 -3.07
C GLY A 343 -37.29 -44.43 -4.35
N GLU A 344 -38.41 -44.63 -5.05
CA GLU A 344 -38.70 -44.00 -6.35
C GLU A 344 -38.55 -42.47 -6.37
N ALA A 345 -38.96 -41.77 -5.30
CA ALA A 345 -38.87 -40.30 -5.21
C ALA A 345 -37.42 -39.79 -5.18
N TYR A 346 -36.50 -40.60 -4.68
CA TYR A 346 -35.07 -40.33 -4.64
C TYR A 346 -34.27 -41.35 -5.48
N GLY A 347 -34.88 -41.86 -6.55
CA GLY A 347 -34.30 -42.94 -7.36
C GLY A 347 -32.91 -42.62 -7.93
N PHE A 348 -32.57 -41.33 -8.09
CA PHE A 348 -31.24 -40.87 -8.48
C PHE A 348 -30.15 -41.17 -7.45
N LEU A 349 -30.47 -41.44 -6.18
CA LEU A 349 -29.51 -41.86 -5.15
C LEU A 349 -29.39 -43.39 -5.03
N ASN A 350 -30.30 -44.13 -5.66
CA ASN A 350 -30.39 -45.57 -5.48
C ASN A 350 -29.17 -46.29 -6.08
N GLY A 351 -28.61 -47.23 -5.33
CA GLY A 351 -27.42 -47.97 -5.76
C GLY A 351 -26.14 -47.16 -5.76
N THR A 352 -26.10 -46.03 -5.03
CA THR A 352 -24.85 -45.29 -4.82
C THR A 352 -24.03 -45.93 -3.70
N GLN A 353 -22.71 -45.98 -3.90
CA GLN A 353 -21.75 -46.41 -2.90
C GLN A 353 -20.65 -45.37 -2.79
N CYS A 354 -20.35 -44.95 -1.57
CA CYS A 354 -19.31 -43.99 -1.25
C CYS A 354 -18.24 -44.64 -0.40
N GLU A 355 -17.00 -44.41 -0.78
CA GLU A 355 -15.83 -44.84 -0.04
C GLU A 355 -15.21 -43.66 0.68
N PHE A 356 -14.85 -43.85 1.95
CA PHE A 356 -14.13 -42.88 2.75
C PHE A 356 -12.69 -43.34 2.96
N ASP A 357 -11.77 -42.47 2.57
CA ASP A 357 -10.35 -42.57 2.91
C ASP A 357 -9.98 -41.44 3.88
N PHE A 358 -9.46 -41.82 5.05
CA PHE A 358 -9.04 -40.89 6.10
C PHE A 358 -7.53 -40.91 6.19
N SER A 359 -6.89 -39.90 5.60
CA SER A 359 -5.43 -39.77 5.64
C SER A 359 -5.01 -38.78 6.75
N PRO A 360 -4.24 -39.22 7.76
CA PRO A 360 -3.81 -38.34 8.85
C PRO A 360 -2.83 -37.27 8.32
N MET A 361 -3.15 -36.00 8.57
CA MET A 361 -2.36 -34.85 8.13
C MET A 361 -2.25 -33.77 9.21
N LEU A 362 -1.18 -33.00 9.12
CA LEU A 362 -1.00 -31.76 9.85
C LEU A 362 -1.58 -30.59 9.04
N PHE A 363 -2.43 -29.79 9.67
CA PHE A 363 -3.10 -28.67 9.05
C PHE A 363 -2.60 -27.34 9.62
N ASN A 364 -2.41 -26.36 8.75
CA ASN A 364 -2.24 -24.96 9.14
C ASN A 364 -3.62 -24.31 9.21
N VAL A 365 -4.01 -23.89 10.40
CA VAL A 365 -5.27 -23.19 10.66
C VAL A 365 -4.96 -21.70 10.81
N THR A 366 -5.45 -20.89 9.86
CA THR A 366 -5.32 -19.43 9.86
C THR A 366 -6.66 -18.78 10.20
N VAL A 367 -6.67 -17.97 11.25
CA VAL A 367 -7.85 -17.31 11.82
C VAL A 367 -7.74 -15.81 11.59
N ASP A 368 -8.77 -15.24 10.98
CA ASP A 368 -8.98 -13.80 10.85
C ASP A 368 -10.08 -13.38 11.84
N ILE A 369 -9.69 -12.66 12.89
CA ILE A 369 -10.62 -12.21 13.94
C ILE A 369 -11.52 -11.11 13.41
N GLY A 370 -11.01 -10.23 12.54
CA GLY A 370 -11.77 -9.10 11.99
C GLY A 370 -12.91 -9.55 11.09
N ASN A 371 -12.67 -10.58 10.26
CA ASN A 371 -13.68 -11.14 9.36
C ASN A 371 -14.41 -12.37 9.93
N LEU A 372 -14.07 -12.82 11.14
CA LEU A 372 -14.57 -14.04 11.76
C LEU A 372 -14.44 -15.28 10.85
N ASN A 373 -13.29 -15.40 10.17
CA ASN A 373 -13.05 -16.45 9.18
C ASN A 373 -11.93 -17.39 9.60
N ILE A 374 -12.15 -18.69 9.35
CA ILE A 374 -11.18 -19.76 9.54
C ILE A 374 -10.81 -20.31 8.18
N THR A 375 -9.52 -20.49 7.94
CA THR A 375 -8.98 -21.07 6.71
C THR A 375 -8.04 -22.18 7.09
N VAL A 376 -8.24 -23.35 6.49
CA VAL A 376 -7.49 -24.57 6.82
C VAL A 376 -6.75 -25.03 5.58
N LYS A 377 -5.46 -25.37 5.73
CA LYS A 377 -4.64 -25.91 4.64
C LYS A 377 -3.83 -27.12 5.10
N PRO A 378 -3.87 -28.25 4.36
CA PRO A 378 -3.00 -29.38 4.64
C PRO A 378 -1.53 -28.98 4.42
N THR A 379 -0.65 -29.43 5.31
CA THR A 379 0.78 -29.08 5.31
C THR A 379 1.67 -30.29 5.09
N ALA A 380 1.49 -31.35 5.90
CA ALA A 380 2.32 -32.55 5.82
C ALA A 380 1.56 -33.80 6.30
N PRO A 381 1.83 -34.99 5.77
CA PRO A 381 1.32 -36.24 6.32
C PRO A 381 1.97 -36.53 7.68
N ILE A 382 1.22 -37.12 8.60
CA ILE A 382 1.69 -37.50 9.95
C ILE A 382 1.35 -38.97 10.24
N PRO A 383 2.01 -39.61 11.22
CA PRO A 383 1.56 -40.91 11.72
C PRO A 383 0.11 -40.83 12.22
N ASP A 384 -0.63 -41.92 12.06
CA ASP A 384 -2.02 -41.99 12.52
C ASP A 384 -2.10 -41.78 14.05
N PHE A 385 -2.72 -40.68 14.46
CA PHE A 385 -2.89 -40.32 15.88
C PHE A 385 -4.04 -41.08 16.54
N ASN A 386 -4.90 -41.77 15.77
CA ASN A 386 -5.88 -42.71 16.29
C ASN A 386 -5.81 -44.06 15.55
N PRO A 387 -4.77 -44.89 15.80
CA PRO A 387 -4.58 -46.17 15.12
C PRO A 387 -5.74 -47.16 15.28
N GLN A 388 -6.50 -47.06 16.38
CA GLN A 388 -7.69 -47.85 16.64
C GLN A 388 -8.87 -47.48 15.73
N ARG A 389 -8.80 -46.32 15.04
CA ARG A 389 -9.79 -45.84 14.06
C ARG A 389 -11.20 -45.68 14.63
N ASN A 390 -11.31 -45.47 15.94
CA ASN A 390 -12.58 -45.24 16.60
C ASN A 390 -13.21 -43.94 16.12
N ILE A 391 -12.42 -42.88 15.92
CA ILE A 391 -12.94 -41.59 15.43
C ILE A 391 -13.57 -41.73 14.05
N THR A 392 -12.84 -42.34 13.11
CA THR A 392 -13.28 -42.49 11.73
C THR A 392 -14.47 -43.46 11.63
N ARG A 393 -14.43 -44.58 12.37
CA ARG A 393 -15.57 -45.53 12.46
C ARG A 393 -16.83 -44.86 12.99
N THR A 394 -16.74 -44.18 14.13
CA THR A 394 -17.88 -43.52 14.78
C THR A 394 -18.44 -42.39 13.90
N THR A 395 -17.57 -41.67 13.17
CA THR A 395 -17.99 -40.62 12.22
C THR A 395 -18.80 -41.20 11.08
N VAL A 396 -18.31 -42.24 10.39
CA VAL A 396 -19.05 -42.83 9.25
C VAL A 396 -20.36 -43.49 9.74
N ARG A 397 -20.35 -44.11 10.92
CA ARG A 397 -21.56 -44.71 11.52
C ARG A 397 -22.69 -43.69 11.75
N GLN A 398 -22.38 -42.41 11.94
CA GLN A 398 -23.41 -41.38 12.10
C GLN A 398 -24.32 -41.25 10.86
N PHE A 399 -23.85 -41.57 9.65
CA PHE A 399 -24.67 -41.44 8.45
C PHE A 399 -25.85 -42.42 8.43
N GLU A 400 -25.64 -43.66 8.88
CA GLU A 400 -26.71 -44.64 9.02
C GLU A 400 -27.72 -44.22 10.09
N LEU A 401 -27.22 -43.82 11.27
CA LEU A 401 -28.07 -43.32 12.36
C LEU A 401 -28.91 -42.11 11.91
N MET A 402 -28.28 -41.14 11.25
CA MET A 402 -28.99 -39.98 10.71
C MET A 402 -30.00 -40.35 9.64
N SER A 403 -29.68 -41.28 8.74
CA SER A 403 -30.62 -41.75 7.71
C SER A 403 -31.84 -42.41 8.34
N ASN A 404 -31.65 -43.18 9.41
CA ASN A 404 -32.72 -43.83 10.17
C ASN A 404 -33.68 -42.81 10.80
N ASP A 405 -33.15 -41.85 11.55
CA ASP A 405 -33.95 -40.91 12.34
C ASP A 405 -34.50 -39.73 11.52
N MET A 406 -33.82 -39.33 10.44
CA MET A 406 -34.23 -38.19 9.62
C MET A 406 -35.19 -38.57 8.49
N THR A 407 -35.61 -39.84 8.45
CA THR A 407 -36.70 -40.30 7.58
C THR A 407 -38.03 -40.15 8.33
N ASN A 408 -38.91 -39.28 7.83
CA ASN A 408 -40.26 -39.16 8.36
C ASN A 408 -41.24 -40.00 7.53
N LEU A 409 -42.53 -40.02 7.91
CA LEU A 409 -43.55 -40.83 7.23
C LEU A 409 -43.70 -40.54 5.72
N TYR A 410 -43.31 -39.35 5.23
CA TYR A 410 -43.58 -38.92 3.85
C TYR A 410 -42.35 -38.50 3.04
N VAL A 411 -41.22 -38.21 3.69
CA VAL A 411 -40.04 -37.54 3.11
C VAL A 411 -38.78 -37.95 3.89
N SER A 412 -37.67 -38.15 3.18
CA SER A 412 -36.34 -38.22 3.79
C SER A 412 -35.72 -36.83 3.84
N LEU A 413 -35.55 -36.27 5.04
CA LEU A 413 -34.90 -34.96 5.20
C LEU A 413 -33.45 -34.98 4.72
N LEU A 414 -32.78 -36.13 4.87
CA LEU A 414 -31.43 -36.34 4.36
C LEU A 414 -31.42 -36.41 2.82
N GLY A 415 -32.42 -37.08 2.22
CA GLY A 415 -32.63 -37.09 0.77
C GLY A 415 -32.82 -35.70 0.19
N GLU A 416 -33.65 -34.86 0.82
CA GLU A 416 -33.84 -33.45 0.43
C GLU A 416 -32.56 -32.63 0.55
N ALA A 417 -31.78 -32.83 1.62
CA ALA A 417 -30.51 -32.14 1.80
C ALA A 417 -29.52 -32.49 0.68
N PHE A 418 -29.37 -33.77 0.33
CA PHE A 418 -28.53 -34.19 -0.80
C PHE A 418 -29.04 -33.62 -2.12
N ASN A 419 -30.35 -33.67 -2.37
CA ASN A 419 -30.97 -33.12 -3.57
C ASN A 419 -30.67 -31.62 -3.72
N SER A 420 -30.72 -30.86 -2.62
CA SER A 420 -30.40 -29.42 -2.60
C SER A 420 -28.95 -29.14 -3.05
N SER A 421 -27.99 -29.91 -2.54
CA SER A 421 -26.58 -29.78 -2.92
C SER A 421 -26.32 -30.20 -4.36
N ILE A 422 -26.97 -31.27 -4.84
CA ILE A 422 -26.91 -31.70 -6.24
C ILE A 422 -27.44 -30.60 -7.16
N ALA A 423 -28.59 -30.00 -6.82
CA ALA A 423 -29.16 -28.89 -7.57
C ALA A 423 -28.22 -27.66 -7.58
N ALA A 424 -27.62 -27.32 -6.44
CA ALA A 424 -26.66 -26.22 -6.35
C ALA A 424 -25.39 -26.49 -7.18
N TYR A 425 -24.89 -27.73 -7.19
CA TYR A 425 -23.78 -28.13 -8.06
C TYR A 425 -24.15 -27.96 -9.54
N LYS A 426 -25.32 -28.46 -9.97
CA LYS A 426 -25.84 -28.29 -11.34
C LYS A 426 -25.87 -26.81 -11.75
N MET A 427 -26.39 -25.93 -10.87
CA MET A 427 -26.46 -24.48 -11.12
C MET A 427 -25.07 -23.83 -11.20
N SER A 428 -24.15 -24.20 -10.31
CA SER A 428 -22.79 -23.64 -10.28
C SER A 428 -22.00 -23.98 -11.55
N ARG A 429 -22.05 -25.24 -12.00
CA ARG A 429 -21.36 -25.73 -13.20
C ARG A 429 -21.94 -25.12 -14.47
N ALA A 430 -23.27 -25.01 -14.57
CA ALA A 430 -23.95 -24.35 -15.68
C ALA A 430 -23.53 -22.87 -15.85
N SER A 431 -23.16 -22.20 -14.75
CA SER A 431 -22.64 -20.83 -14.79
C SER A 431 -21.14 -20.73 -15.13
N ALA A 432 -20.36 -21.80 -14.90
CA ALA A 432 -18.90 -21.78 -14.94
C ALA A 432 -18.28 -22.46 -16.18
N SER A 433 -18.92 -23.48 -16.75
CA SER A 433 -18.44 -24.16 -17.96
C SER A 433 -19.58 -24.40 -18.95
N ARG A 434 -19.27 -24.35 -20.25
CA ARG A 434 -20.17 -24.72 -21.35
C ARG A 434 -20.14 -26.21 -21.67
N ASP A 435 -19.26 -26.98 -21.02
CA ASP A 435 -19.15 -28.42 -21.29
C ASP A 435 -20.38 -29.16 -20.78
N PRO A 436 -21.07 -29.94 -21.62
CA PRO A 436 -22.19 -30.76 -21.18
C PRO A 436 -21.69 -31.83 -20.21
N PHE A 437 -22.32 -31.93 -19.04
CA PHE A 437 -22.09 -32.99 -18.05
C PHE A 437 -23.34 -33.84 -17.90
N THR A 438 -23.18 -35.10 -17.50
CA THR A 438 -24.31 -36.03 -17.31
C THR A 438 -25.01 -35.77 -15.97
N GLU A 439 -26.28 -36.16 -15.86
CA GLU A 439 -27.00 -36.05 -14.59
C GLU A 439 -26.37 -36.91 -13.48
N GLU A 440 -25.81 -38.04 -13.87
CA GLU A 440 -25.07 -38.94 -12.97
C GLU A 440 -23.82 -38.28 -12.40
N GLU A 441 -23.01 -37.59 -13.24
CA GLU A 441 -21.82 -36.86 -12.78
C GLU A 441 -22.20 -35.77 -11.78
N ALA A 442 -23.27 -35.03 -12.05
CA ALA A 442 -23.75 -33.99 -11.14
C ALA A 442 -24.27 -34.56 -9.81
N THR A 443 -24.96 -35.71 -9.87
CA THR A 443 -25.50 -36.38 -8.70
C THR A 443 -24.37 -36.91 -7.81
N LEU A 444 -23.39 -37.62 -8.39
CA LEU A 444 -22.25 -38.13 -7.64
C LEU A 444 -21.37 -36.99 -7.08
N ALA A 445 -21.14 -35.92 -7.84
CA ALA A 445 -20.35 -34.77 -7.36
C ALA A 445 -21.05 -34.03 -6.22
N GLY A 446 -22.35 -33.73 -6.36
CA GLY A 446 -23.14 -33.08 -5.30
C GLY A 446 -23.24 -33.95 -4.04
N LEU A 447 -23.45 -35.26 -4.20
CA LEU A 447 -23.47 -36.21 -3.09
C LEU A 447 -22.10 -36.30 -2.41
N THR A 448 -21.01 -36.40 -3.18
CA THR A 448 -19.63 -36.44 -2.67
C THR A 448 -19.33 -35.20 -1.84
N ASN A 449 -19.66 -34.00 -2.34
CA ASN A 449 -19.48 -32.75 -1.59
C ASN A 449 -20.28 -32.75 -0.29
N SER A 450 -21.54 -33.20 -0.32
CA SER A 450 -22.43 -33.23 0.84
C SER A 450 -21.91 -34.15 1.93
N ILE A 451 -21.56 -35.39 1.57
CA ILE A 451 -21.02 -36.38 2.49
C ILE A 451 -19.66 -35.92 3.05
N THR A 452 -18.80 -35.34 2.21
CA THR A 452 -17.52 -34.79 2.65
C THR A 452 -17.69 -33.66 3.65
N ALA A 453 -18.59 -32.71 3.38
CA ALA A 453 -18.86 -31.58 4.27
C ALA A 453 -19.45 -32.05 5.62
N MET A 454 -20.39 -32.99 5.59
CA MET A 454 -20.93 -33.60 6.80
C MET A 454 -19.85 -34.31 7.62
N ALA A 455 -18.98 -35.10 6.97
CA ALA A 455 -17.90 -35.82 7.66
C ALA A 455 -16.89 -34.85 8.30
N ASP A 456 -16.49 -33.82 7.57
CA ASP A 456 -15.60 -32.76 8.07
C ASP A 456 -16.24 -32.04 9.28
N ASP A 457 -17.52 -31.70 9.21
CA ASP A 457 -18.22 -31.03 10.30
C ASP A 457 -18.47 -31.93 11.52
N MET A 458 -18.73 -33.23 11.32
CA MET A 458 -18.82 -34.20 12.41
C MET A 458 -17.48 -34.31 13.15
N LEU A 459 -16.36 -34.34 12.43
CA LEU A 459 -15.02 -34.34 13.05
C LEU A 459 -14.79 -33.05 13.85
N VAL A 460 -15.15 -31.88 13.32
CA VAL A 460 -15.08 -30.61 14.07
C VAL A 460 -15.99 -30.64 15.31
N ALA A 461 -17.17 -31.25 15.23
CA ALA A 461 -18.08 -31.38 16.35
C ALA A 461 -17.52 -32.29 17.46
N TYR A 462 -16.94 -33.44 17.11
CA TYR A 462 -16.24 -34.30 18.06
C TYR A 462 -15.04 -33.59 18.69
N ALA A 463 -14.25 -32.87 17.90
CA ALA A 463 -13.15 -32.04 18.38
C ALA A 463 -13.65 -30.95 19.37
N SER A 464 -14.79 -30.32 19.07
CA SER A 464 -15.40 -29.32 19.95
C SER A 464 -15.93 -29.95 21.24
N ALA A 465 -16.47 -31.17 21.18
CA ALA A 465 -16.90 -31.94 22.35
C ALA A 465 -15.71 -32.39 23.21
N GLN A 466 -14.59 -32.77 22.59
CA GLN A 466 -13.34 -33.06 23.29
C GLN A 466 -12.88 -31.87 24.13
N LEU A 467 -12.89 -30.67 23.55
CA LEU A 467 -12.53 -29.42 24.24
C LEU A 467 -13.51 -29.05 25.36
N MET A 468 -14.81 -29.03 25.07
CA MET A 468 -15.82 -28.41 25.95
C MET A 468 -16.43 -29.38 26.96
N VAL A 469 -16.70 -30.62 26.53
CA VAL A 469 -17.31 -31.68 27.36
C VAL A 469 -16.25 -32.57 27.97
N GLY A 470 -15.29 -33.02 27.15
CA GLY A 470 -14.18 -33.88 27.56
C GLY A 470 -13.16 -33.17 28.45
N ARG A 471 -12.96 -31.86 28.24
CA ARG A 471 -11.83 -31.08 28.78
C ARG A 471 -10.48 -31.73 28.45
N MET A 472 -10.39 -32.33 27.27
CA MET A 472 -9.20 -32.99 26.75
C MET A 472 -8.56 -32.09 25.72
N PHE A 473 -7.39 -31.54 26.05
CA PHE A 473 -6.70 -30.56 25.23
C PHE A 473 -5.18 -30.68 25.36
N THR A 474 -4.47 -30.32 24.30
CA THR A 474 -3.01 -30.15 24.27
C THR A 474 -2.66 -28.68 24.01
N GLN A 475 -1.50 -28.25 24.50
CA GLN A 475 -1.03 -26.89 24.28
C GLN A 475 -0.26 -26.80 22.97
N GLN A 476 -0.70 -25.92 22.07
CA GLN A 476 -0.05 -25.68 20.80
C GLN A 476 0.44 -24.22 20.69
N PRO A 477 1.70 -24.00 20.25
CA PRO A 477 2.18 -22.66 19.95
C PRO A 477 1.41 -22.07 18.77
N ALA A 478 0.93 -20.84 18.95
CA ALA A 478 0.25 -20.06 17.92
C ALA A 478 1.05 -18.80 17.60
N ARG A 479 1.10 -18.42 16.32
CA ARG A 479 1.67 -17.14 15.90
C ARG A 479 0.54 -16.14 15.71
N THR A 480 0.55 -15.07 16.49
CA THR A 480 -0.47 -14.02 16.48
C THR A 480 -0.06 -12.89 15.55
N PHE A 481 -0.97 -12.41 14.73
CA PHE A 481 -0.81 -11.18 13.97
C PHE A 481 -1.35 -10.02 14.78
N VAL A 482 -0.49 -9.08 15.17
CA VAL A 482 -0.86 -7.89 15.94
C VAL A 482 -0.84 -6.69 15.01
N TYR A 483 -1.86 -5.84 15.08
CA TYR A 483 -1.84 -4.57 14.38
C TYR A 483 -0.74 -3.67 14.97
N ALA A 484 0.05 -3.08 14.08
CA ALA A 484 1.15 -2.20 14.42
C ALA A 484 1.14 -0.97 13.49
N LEU A 485 1.78 0.11 13.91
CA LEU A 485 2.04 1.26 13.05
C LEU A 485 3.39 1.14 12.37
N THR A 486 3.41 1.42 11.08
CA THR A 486 4.62 1.72 10.30
C THR A 486 4.58 3.19 9.91
N PHE A 487 5.69 3.91 10.11
CA PHE A 487 5.76 5.32 9.75
C PHE A 487 6.20 5.49 8.30
N GLY A 488 5.39 6.22 7.53
CA GLY A 488 5.65 6.52 6.13
C GLY A 488 5.41 5.35 5.19
N GLN A 489 5.34 5.67 3.90
CA GLN A 489 5.45 4.65 2.85
C GLN A 489 6.89 4.62 2.31
N PRO A 490 7.40 3.45 1.91
CA PRO A 490 8.78 3.29 1.47
C PRO A 490 9.19 4.28 0.37
N GLY A 491 8.30 4.55 -0.60
CA GLY A 491 8.57 5.49 -1.70
C GLY A 491 8.88 6.91 -1.22
N TYR A 492 8.11 7.44 -0.25
CA TYR A 492 8.33 8.78 0.28
C TYR A 492 9.58 8.85 1.17
N ILE A 493 9.91 7.78 1.91
CA ILE A 493 11.13 7.70 2.72
C ILE A 493 12.38 7.77 1.84
N TYR A 494 12.42 7.02 0.73
CA TYR A 494 13.54 7.09 -0.21
C TYR A 494 13.63 8.46 -0.90
N ALA A 495 12.50 9.02 -1.30
CA ALA A 495 12.45 10.33 -1.95
C ALA A 495 12.96 11.46 -1.03
N ILE A 496 12.56 11.48 0.24
CA ILE A 496 13.01 12.53 1.17
C ILE A 496 14.48 12.38 1.56
N PHE A 497 14.98 11.15 1.65
CA PHE A 497 16.40 10.89 1.85
C PHE A 497 17.23 11.37 0.65
N ALA A 498 16.80 11.05 -0.57
CA ALA A 498 17.44 11.51 -1.80
C ALA A 498 17.42 13.05 -1.92
N LEU A 499 16.28 13.69 -1.62
CA LEU A 499 16.16 15.14 -1.62
C LEU A 499 17.13 15.79 -0.61
N ASN A 500 17.20 15.27 0.62
CA ASN A 500 18.16 15.72 1.63
C ASN A 500 19.60 15.60 1.13
N LEU A 501 19.96 14.48 0.52
CA LEU A 501 21.29 14.26 -0.03
C LEU A 501 21.63 15.26 -1.15
N ILE A 502 20.69 15.51 -2.07
CA ILE A 502 20.87 16.49 -3.15
C ILE A 502 21.08 17.90 -2.59
N ILE A 503 20.30 18.32 -1.58
CA ILE A 503 20.45 19.64 -0.96
C ILE A 503 21.82 19.76 -0.28
N ILE A 504 22.27 18.74 0.46
CA ILE A 504 23.61 18.73 1.08
C ILE A 504 24.69 18.83 0.01
N LEU A 505 24.60 18.03 -1.05
CA LEU A 505 25.57 18.06 -2.15
C LEU A 505 25.61 19.44 -2.82
N ALA A 506 24.45 20.09 -3.02
CA ALA A 506 24.38 21.45 -3.54
C ALA A 506 25.05 22.46 -2.61
N VAL A 507 24.83 22.36 -1.28
CA VAL A 507 25.50 23.22 -0.28
C VAL A 507 27.02 23.00 -0.31
N LEU A 508 27.48 21.74 -0.33
CA LEU A 508 28.91 21.41 -0.35
C LEU A 508 29.57 21.87 -1.65
N MET A 509 28.91 21.69 -2.79
CA MET A 509 29.40 22.14 -4.10
C MET A 509 29.50 23.67 -4.17
N GLU A 510 28.48 24.39 -3.68
CA GLU A 510 28.54 25.86 -3.63
C GLU A 510 29.54 26.37 -2.59
N ALA A 511 29.66 25.71 -1.44
CA ALA A 511 30.66 26.03 -0.43
C ALA A 511 32.08 25.87 -1.00
N THR A 512 32.37 24.76 -1.66
CA THR A 512 33.69 24.48 -2.27
C THR A 512 33.98 25.44 -3.43
N ARG A 513 33.02 25.65 -4.34
CA ARG A 513 33.15 26.58 -5.48
C ARG A 513 33.47 28.01 -5.05
N THR A 514 32.94 28.44 -3.91
CA THR A 514 33.08 29.82 -3.42
C THR A 514 34.10 29.96 -2.28
N TYR A 515 34.89 28.92 -2.02
CA TYR A 515 35.85 28.86 -0.91
C TYR A 515 35.21 29.27 0.43
N GLY A 516 34.09 28.63 0.77
CA GLY A 516 33.30 28.87 1.98
C GLY A 516 32.60 30.23 2.01
N TRP A 517 32.15 30.71 0.84
CA TRP A 517 31.57 32.05 0.66
C TRP A 517 32.47 33.15 1.24
N SER A 518 33.79 32.99 1.11
CA SER A 518 34.77 33.95 1.65
C SER A 518 34.68 35.32 0.98
N ALA A 519 34.25 35.35 -0.29
CA ALA A 519 34.02 36.55 -1.10
C ALA A 519 32.64 37.20 -0.89
N LEU A 520 31.82 36.72 0.05
CA LEU A 520 30.49 37.32 0.29
C LEU A 520 30.64 38.65 1.05
N GLY A 521 30.29 39.76 0.41
CA GLY A 521 30.23 41.10 1.02
C GLY A 521 29.09 41.25 2.05
N ARG A 522 29.13 42.31 2.87
CA ARG A 522 28.10 42.59 3.89
C ARG A 522 26.73 42.85 3.29
N PHE A 523 26.69 43.46 2.10
CA PHE A 523 25.48 43.93 1.45
C PHE A 523 24.49 42.81 1.17
N ASN A 524 23.26 43.01 1.61
CA ASN A 524 22.12 42.18 1.31
C ASN A 524 21.06 42.99 0.58
N TYR A 525 20.82 42.69 -0.70
CA TYR A 525 19.74 43.36 -1.44
C TYR A 525 18.34 42.99 -0.92
N LEU A 526 18.19 41.94 -0.10
CA LEU A 526 16.95 41.60 0.60
C LEU A 526 16.78 42.32 1.94
N ASP A 527 17.84 42.94 2.48
CA ASP A 527 17.70 43.75 3.70
C ASP A 527 17.37 45.18 3.29
N PRO A 528 16.16 45.70 3.62
CA PRO A 528 15.80 47.07 3.26
C PRO A 528 16.77 48.09 3.84
N ARG A 529 17.44 47.79 4.96
CA ARG A 529 18.44 48.68 5.56
C ARG A 529 19.65 48.85 4.66
N ASP A 530 20.19 47.74 4.15
CA ASP A 530 21.34 47.76 3.26
C ASP A 530 20.97 48.37 1.89
N LEU A 531 19.75 48.10 1.41
CA LEU A 531 19.25 48.66 0.16
C LEU A 531 19.08 50.18 0.23
N ILE A 532 18.47 50.71 1.30
CA ILE A 532 18.29 52.16 1.50
C ILE A 532 19.64 52.86 1.61
N ILE A 533 20.60 52.28 2.34
CA ILE A 533 21.95 52.85 2.47
C ILE A 533 22.67 52.88 1.11
N ALA A 534 22.57 51.80 0.34
CA ALA A 534 23.20 51.73 -0.99
C ALA A 534 22.53 52.66 -2.01
N ALA A 535 21.20 52.76 -1.97
CA ALA A 535 20.41 53.66 -2.80
C ALA A 535 20.66 55.14 -2.44
N SER A 536 20.77 55.48 -1.15
CA SER A 536 21.09 56.85 -0.70
C SER A 536 22.45 57.32 -1.20
N ARG A 537 23.44 56.43 -1.24
CA ARG A 537 24.79 56.73 -1.75
C ARG A 537 24.87 56.83 -3.28
N GLY A 538 23.98 56.14 -3.99
CA GLY A 538 23.87 56.15 -5.46
C GLY A 538 22.80 57.07 -6.04
N GLY A 539 21.97 57.67 -5.19
CA GLY A 539 20.64 58.16 -5.57
C GLY A 539 20.64 59.32 -6.57
N ILE A 540 21.66 60.18 -6.55
CA ILE A 540 21.74 61.34 -7.46
C ILE A 540 21.87 60.89 -8.93
N GLU A 541 22.60 59.81 -9.18
CA GLU A 541 22.81 59.29 -10.54
C GLU A 541 21.61 58.46 -11.01
N ILE A 542 20.95 57.75 -10.09
CA ILE A 542 19.76 56.93 -10.36
C ILE A 542 18.55 57.81 -10.67
N ALA A 543 18.33 58.87 -9.88
CA ALA A 543 17.23 59.82 -10.10
C ALA A 543 17.32 60.47 -11.49
N LYS A 544 18.51 60.96 -11.87
CA LYS A 544 18.74 61.53 -13.21
C LYS A 544 18.51 60.53 -14.34
N ALA A 545 18.93 59.28 -14.17
CA ALA A 545 18.74 58.24 -15.18
C ALA A 545 17.27 57.80 -15.31
N ALA A 546 16.51 57.82 -14.21
CA ALA A 546 15.08 57.54 -14.23
C ALA A 546 14.31 58.64 -14.97
N ASP A 547 14.60 59.91 -14.66
CA ASP A 547 14.03 61.08 -15.35
C ASP A 547 14.31 61.03 -16.87
N ASP A 548 15.55 60.69 -17.27
CA ASP A 548 15.96 60.54 -18.68
C ASP A 548 15.24 59.40 -19.42
N VAL A 549 14.90 58.31 -18.72
CA VAL A 549 14.17 57.15 -19.30
C VAL A 549 12.70 57.50 -19.49
N MET A 550 12.09 58.20 -18.53
CA MET A 550 10.72 58.69 -18.65
C MET A 550 10.58 59.65 -19.84
N GLU A 551 11.51 60.60 -20.01
CA GLU A 551 11.44 61.59 -21.11
C GLU A 551 11.62 60.97 -22.50
N LYS A 552 12.41 59.90 -22.63
CA LYS A 552 12.67 59.23 -23.92
C LYS A 552 11.56 58.26 -24.35
N GLN A 553 10.80 57.72 -23.42
CA GLN A 553 9.85 56.64 -23.68
C GLN A 553 8.46 57.14 -24.13
N ASP A 554 8.15 58.43 -23.91
CA ASP A 554 6.97 59.13 -24.44
C ASP A 554 6.85 59.08 -25.98
N ARG A 555 7.88 58.60 -26.68
CA ARG A 555 7.90 58.46 -28.15
C ARG A 555 7.77 57.03 -28.69
N ARG A 556 7.83 55.98 -27.86
CA ARG A 556 7.75 54.57 -28.33
C ARG A 556 7.03 53.67 -27.33
N THR A 557 5.72 53.51 -27.49
CA THR A 557 4.92 52.53 -26.76
C THR A 557 5.12 51.12 -27.33
N LEU A 558 5.99 50.32 -26.72
CA LEU A 558 6.06 48.88 -26.96
C LEU A 558 5.11 48.14 -26.02
N LYS A 559 4.08 47.50 -26.59
CA LYS A 559 3.07 46.68 -25.89
C LYS A 559 3.73 45.47 -25.21
N HIS A 560 4.06 45.58 -23.93
CA HIS A 560 4.32 44.42 -23.08
C HIS A 560 2.99 43.96 -22.49
N LEU A 561 2.70 42.66 -22.60
CA LEU A 561 1.44 42.07 -22.13
C LEU A 561 1.61 41.74 -20.64
N TRP A 562 0.97 42.52 -19.77
CA TRP A 562 0.88 42.30 -18.33
C TRP A 562 -0.47 41.64 -18.02
N LEU A 563 -0.50 40.69 -17.07
CA LEU A 563 -1.70 39.87 -16.85
C LEU A 563 -2.74 40.56 -15.96
N LEU A 564 -2.31 41.37 -14.96
CA LEU A 564 -3.18 41.90 -13.90
C LEU A 564 -2.81 43.30 -13.36
N SER A 565 -1.70 43.92 -13.78
CA SER A 565 -1.25 45.23 -13.29
C SER A 565 -1.07 46.25 -14.43
N ASP A 566 -1.18 47.54 -14.09
CA ASP A 566 -0.78 48.62 -14.99
C ASP A 566 0.71 48.48 -15.35
N PRO A 567 1.10 48.80 -16.60
CA PRO A 567 2.49 48.70 -17.02
C PRO A 567 3.35 49.62 -16.16
N ASP A 568 4.36 49.06 -15.48
CA ASP A 568 5.39 49.84 -14.77
C ASP A 568 5.89 50.97 -15.68
N GLU A 569 5.93 52.21 -15.17
CA GLU A 569 6.25 53.46 -15.88
C GLU A 569 7.71 53.53 -16.36
N GLY A 570 8.19 52.55 -17.14
CA GLY A 570 9.51 52.53 -17.79
C GLY A 570 10.71 52.21 -16.89
N ASN A 571 10.57 52.33 -15.57
CA ASN A 571 11.66 52.19 -14.60
C ASN A 571 12.28 50.78 -14.55
N GLY A 572 11.53 49.73 -14.89
CA GLY A 572 12.01 48.33 -14.89
C GLY A 572 13.22 48.05 -15.81
N SER A 573 13.39 48.88 -16.85
CA SER A 573 14.45 48.75 -17.85
C SER A 573 15.82 49.32 -17.43
N LEU A 574 15.88 50.08 -16.33
CA LEU A 574 17.11 50.68 -15.82
C LEU A 574 18.13 49.61 -15.46
N VAL A 575 19.32 49.70 -16.06
CA VAL A 575 20.43 48.77 -15.82
C VAL A 575 21.33 49.33 -14.74
N VAL A 576 21.48 48.56 -13.67
CA VAL A 576 22.12 48.97 -12.43
C VAL A 576 23.30 48.05 -12.14
N ASN A 577 24.41 48.62 -11.66
CA ASN A 577 25.58 47.90 -11.21
C ASN A 577 25.86 48.22 -9.74
N MET A 578 26.37 47.24 -9.01
CA MET A 578 26.70 47.37 -7.60
C MET A 578 28.22 47.52 -7.47
N LYS A 579 28.69 48.68 -7.02
CA LYS A 579 30.13 48.96 -6.86
C LYS A 579 30.46 49.30 -5.41
N GLY A 580 31.61 48.84 -4.93
CA GLY A 580 32.16 49.26 -3.65
C GLY A 580 32.75 50.66 -3.77
N ASP A 581 32.35 51.55 -2.86
CA ASP A 581 32.95 52.87 -2.64
C ASP A 581 34.29 52.72 -1.89
N ASP A 582 35.11 53.78 -1.89
CA ASP A 582 36.46 53.77 -1.32
C ASP A 582 36.49 53.49 0.19
N ASP A 583 35.39 53.80 0.88
CA ASP A 583 35.16 53.50 2.30
C ASP A 583 34.65 52.07 2.56
N GLY A 584 34.58 51.21 1.54
CA GLY A 584 34.17 49.81 1.68
C GLY A 584 32.66 49.59 1.80
N HIS A 585 31.90 50.59 1.43
CA HIS A 585 30.45 50.58 1.38
C HIS A 585 29.93 50.29 -0.02
N MET A 586 28.76 49.64 -0.14
CA MET A 586 28.16 49.44 -1.47
C MET A 586 27.41 50.69 -1.91
N LYS A 587 27.63 51.11 -3.14
CA LYS A 587 26.90 52.15 -3.88
C LYS A 587 26.23 51.51 -5.09
N ILE A 588 25.00 51.95 -5.38
CA ILE A 588 24.27 51.59 -6.58
C ILE A 588 24.66 52.59 -7.69
N GLU A 589 25.24 52.10 -8.79
CA GLU A 589 25.64 52.94 -9.94
C GLU A 589 24.81 52.56 -11.17
N VAL A 590 24.35 53.54 -11.94
CA VAL A 590 23.68 53.27 -13.23
C VAL A 590 24.74 52.88 -14.25
N ALA A 591 24.57 51.73 -14.91
CA ALA A 591 25.46 51.33 -15.98
C ALA A 591 25.26 52.30 -17.16
N ARG A 592 26.14 53.30 -17.32
CA ARG A 592 26.12 54.15 -18.51
C ARG A 592 26.24 53.25 -19.74
N ALA A 593 25.24 53.30 -20.62
CA ALA A 593 25.36 52.71 -21.93
C ALA A 593 26.57 53.36 -22.61
N ASN A 594 27.66 52.62 -22.80
CA ASN A 594 28.70 52.99 -23.74
C ASN A 594 28.09 52.92 -25.14
N TRP A 595 27.35 53.97 -25.51
CA TRP A 595 26.96 54.25 -26.88
C TRP A 595 28.22 54.74 -27.60
N SER A 596 28.92 53.82 -28.28
CA SER A 596 29.76 54.21 -29.42
C SER A 596 28.81 54.73 -30.51
N PRO A 597 28.98 55.97 -31.02
CA PRO A 597 28.13 56.50 -32.07
C PRO A 597 28.55 55.86 -33.39
N GLU A 598 28.02 54.69 -33.71
CA GLU A 598 28.21 54.10 -35.04
C GLU A 598 26.87 53.66 -35.64
N ARG A 599 26.49 54.45 -36.66
CA ARG A 599 25.42 54.28 -37.66
C ARG A 599 23.98 54.32 -37.16
N ALA A 600 23.36 55.49 -37.37
CA ALA A 600 21.91 55.61 -37.46
C ALA A 600 21.35 54.65 -38.52
N PRO A 601 20.18 54.05 -38.30
CA PRO A 601 19.53 53.22 -39.31
C PRO A 601 19.20 54.06 -40.55
N LEU A 602 19.57 53.54 -41.73
CA LEU A 602 19.26 54.12 -43.04
C LEU A 602 17.76 54.37 -43.13
N THR A 603 17.36 55.54 -43.65
CA THR A 603 15.94 55.81 -43.92
C THR A 603 15.43 54.87 -45.00
N PRO A 604 14.11 54.58 -45.05
CA PRO A 604 13.54 53.72 -46.09
C PRO A 604 13.90 54.15 -47.52
N SER A 605 14.06 55.46 -47.77
CA SER A 605 14.55 56.00 -49.04
C SER A 605 16.01 55.63 -49.37
N GLN A 606 16.87 55.53 -48.35
CA GLN A 606 18.27 55.15 -48.50
C GLN A 606 18.45 53.63 -48.65
N MET A 607 17.53 52.83 -48.10
CA MET A 607 17.47 51.38 -48.37
C MET A 607 17.01 51.09 -49.81
N ASP A 608 16.09 51.89 -50.34
CA ASP A 608 15.59 51.74 -51.72
C ASP A 608 16.64 52.16 -52.77
N GLU A 609 17.43 53.20 -52.49
CA GLU A 609 18.59 53.57 -53.32
C GLU A 609 19.72 52.53 -53.25
N ALA A 610 19.97 51.95 -52.07
CA ALA A 610 20.98 50.92 -51.90
C ALA A 610 20.60 49.61 -52.62
N MET A 611 19.32 49.24 -52.63
CA MET A 611 18.83 48.10 -53.43
C MET A 611 18.90 48.38 -54.94
N LYS A 612 18.62 49.61 -55.39
CA LYS A 612 18.75 49.98 -56.81
C LYS A 612 20.20 49.95 -57.32
N ARG A 613 21.16 50.34 -56.49
CA ARG A 613 22.60 50.31 -56.86
C ARG A 613 23.20 48.90 -56.89
N VAL A 614 22.56 47.92 -56.25
CA VAL A 614 22.99 46.51 -56.31
C VAL A 614 22.31 45.76 -57.48
N ALA A 615 21.18 46.28 -58.00
CA ALA A 615 20.45 45.67 -59.11
C ALA A 615 20.96 46.06 -60.51
N LEU A 616 21.73 47.16 -60.63
CA LEU A 616 22.38 47.59 -61.88
C LEU A 616 23.88 47.38 -61.71
N GLY A 617 24.35 46.19 -62.11
CA GLY A 617 25.77 45.87 -62.11
C GLY A 617 26.52 46.73 -63.13
N GLU A 618 27.45 47.54 -62.64
CA GLU A 618 28.51 48.13 -63.44
C GLU A 618 29.84 47.72 -62.80
N ASP A 619 30.52 46.82 -63.50
CA ASP A 619 31.93 46.50 -63.35
C ASP A 619 32.77 47.72 -63.75
N GLU A 620 33.83 48.07 -63.00
CA GLU A 620 35.06 48.45 -63.70
C GLU A 620 36.33 48.31 -62.83
N GLU A 621 37.37 47.97 -63.58
CA GLU A 621 38.69 47.43 -63.25
C GLU A 621 39.67 48.43 -62.64
N ASP A 622 40.65 47.90 -61.89
CA ASP A 622 42.12 48.11 -62.04
C ASP A 622 42.80 47.85 -60.68
N GLY A 623 43.91 47.12 -60.52
CA GLY A 623 44.87 46.54 -61.44
C GLY A 623 46.28 46.59 -60.79
N VAL A 624 47.01 45.46 -60.83
CA VAL A 624 48.49 45.30 -60.66
C VAL A 624 49.05 45.12 -59.22
N LYS A 625 49.28 43.88 -58.72
CA LYS A 625 50.48 42.97 -58.78
C LYS A 625 51.71 43.50 -57.98
N LEU A 626 52.43 42.73 -57.14
CA LEU A 626 53.01 41.38 -57.34
C LEU A 626 53.66 40.81 -56.05
N ALA A 627 53.82 39.48 -56.03
CA ALA A 627 54.77 38.62 -55.28
C ALA A 627 54.25 37.83 -54.05
N MET A 628 54.09 36.51 -54.28
CA MET A 628 53.90 35.40 -53.35
C MET A 628 55.20 34.56 -53.25
N PRO A 629 55.39 33.72 -52.21
CA PRO A 629 54.97 32.31 -52.33
C PRO A 629 54.26 31.70 -51.08
N ARG A 630 53.13 31.04 -51.38
CA ARG A 630 52.55 29.77 -50.86
C ARG A 630 52.85 29.28 -49.43
N VAL A 631 51.77 28.97 -48.68
CA VAL A 631 51.36 27.60 -48.26
C VAL A 631 49.98 27.62 -47.54
N THR A 632 48.98 26.95 -48.16
CA THR A 632 47.75 26.28 -47.65
C THR A 632 46.56 27.03 -46.97
N PRO A 633 45.32 26.48 -47.03
CA PRO A 633 44.10 27.28 -47.24
C PRO A 633 43.13 27.37 -46.04
N ALA A 634 42.26 28.38 -46.15
CA ALA A 634 40.84 28.42 -45.76
C ALA A 634 40.46 28.17 -44.27
N ALA A 635 40.08 29.24 -43.57
CA ALA A 635 38.66 29.57 -43.36
C ALA A 635 38.52 30.86 -42.52
N ARG A 636 37.64 31.74 -43.00
CA ARG A 636 37.31 33.06 -42.44
C ARG A 636 36.80 32.98 -41.00
N ARG A 637 37.34 33.85 -40.15
CA ARG A 637 36.73 34.33 -38.90
C ARG A 637 35.42 35.03 -39.22
N MET A 638 34.34 34.54 -38.63
CA MET A 638 33.11 35.30 -38.38
C MET A 638 33.04 35.59 -36.88
N SER A 639 32.73 36.84 -36.56
CA SER A 639 32.58 37.40 -35.23
C SER A 639 31.28 36.90 -34.56
N ASP A 640 31.41 36.08 -33.52
CA ASP A 640 30.28 35.68 -32.70
C ASP A 640 30.11 36.62 -31.50
N ALA A 641 29.02 37.38 -31.54
CA ALA A 641 28.46 38.05 -30.36
C ALA A 641 27.72 37.01 -29.51
N LEU A 642 28.28 36.67 -28.35
CA LEU A 642 27.66 35.79 -27.36
C LEU A 642 26.39 36.42 -26.77
N LYS A 643 25.22 35.81 -27.02
CA LYS A 643 24.02 35.94 -26.18
C LYS A 643 23.95 34.73 -25.24
N VAL A 644 24.03 34.96 -23.94
CA VAL A 644 23.97 33.91 -22.91
C VAL A 644 22.60 33.94 -22.23
N GLY A 645 21.87 32.82 -22.32
CA GLY A 645 20.61 32.58 -21.61
C GLY A 645 20.81 32.19 -20.14
N ILE A 646 19.75 32.31 -19.35
CA ILE A 646 19.75 32.24 -17.87
C ILE A 646 20.04 30.84 -17.29
N PHE A 647 19.97 29.77 -18.08
CA PHE A 647 20.46 28.44 -17.69
C PHE A 647 21.51 27.96 -18.69
N GLY A 648 22.76 27.96 -18.26
CA GLY A 648 23.87 27.43 -19.05
C GLY A 648 23.84 25.91 -19.07
N VAL A 649 23.31 25.33 -20.15
CA VAL A 649 23.53 23.92 -20.51
C VAL A 649 24.17 23.90 -21.89
N LYS A 650 25.38 23.34 -21.98
CA LYS A 650 26.02 22.99 -23.26
C LYS A 650 25.30 21.75 -23.81
N TYR A 651 24.64 21.87 -24.96
CA TYR A 651 24.25 20.70 -25.73
C TYR A 651 25.46 20.20 -26.53
N GLY A 652 26.00 19.06 -26.13
CA GLY A 652 26.88 18.26 -26.97
C GLY A 652 26.04 17.57 -28.04
N LYS A 653 26.44 17.69 -29.31
CA LYS A 653 25.88 16.91 -30.41
C LYS A 653 26.20 15.43 -30.18
N ALA A 654 25.18 14.60 -30.03
CA ALA A 654 25.27 13.17 -30.33
C ALA A 654 25.08 12.99 -31.84
N GLY A 655 26.04 12.33 -32.47
CA GLY A 655 25.94 11.86 -33.84
C GLY A 655 25.10 10.59 -33.92
N LEU A 656 24.62 10.32 -35.15
CA LEU A 656 24.53 8.96 -35.66
C LEU A 656 25.92 8.33 -35.70
#